data_AF-A0A944H2B6-F1
#
_entry.id   AF-A0A944H2B6-F1
#
_cell.length_a   1.000
_cell.length_b   1.000
_cell.length_c   1.000
_cell.angle_alpha   90.00
_cell.angle_beta   90.00
_cell.angle_gamma   90.00
#
_symmetry.space_group_name_H-M   'P 1'
#
loop_
_entity.id
_entity.type
_entity.pdbx_description
1 polymer ?
#
loop_
_entity_poly.entity_id
_entity_poly.type
_entity_poly.pdbx_seq_one_letter_code
_entity_poly.pdbx_strand_id
1 'polypeptide(L)'
;MTQSELELEQNLIKRLTGLGYEPVNISNTEDLKANLKAQLEKHNHIQLSDTEFKSILNHLDKGNIFDRAKRLRDKMELSRDDGTTFYLEFLNTEHWCQNQYQVTNQITQQGNYKNRYDVTLLINGLPLVQIELKRRGLELKEAFNQINRYQRHSYGADNGLFQYIQIFVISNGVNTRYYANNRKQEFKQTFYWADQENNLITQLEDFADGFLEKCHVSKMICKYIVLHESDKVLMVLRPYQYYAVEAIIERVKDTNKNGYIWHTTGSGKTLTSFKAAQILTQLPKVHKVLFVVDRADFDYQTSREFNYFSPDCVDTTDNTRQLVEQMAGDSRLIVTTIQKLNTAIKKPRHEAAMESLKDQRIVFIFDECHRSQFGETHKNIVKFFTKAQMFSFTGTPIFADNAASNQHGKRTTKDLFQECLHKYVITNAIADENVLKFSVEYCYKDISKRMKDRDRENFQDAERADILLVVNMFLTGFDVKKLNTLYVDKNLKYHGLIQAYSRTNRILGELKSQGNIVCFRNLKDNTDQAVILFSDTNAKEEIFIEPYEYYIEKFNQGVQELRAIATIPNDVNKLISEEEQVEFVKAFRNLIRVLNVSKSFTEFSFSDLNLDEQTFDDYKSKYLDIYERTKPKPDKEKESLVEEVDFELELIHRDEINVTYILELLGKLQRDNDATQEDYQNQKAYILEIIGKEAQLRSKRDLLEKFIEERMPSIEPEEKIGTVFKEFWNQERIAAIQRLCTEENLKIEAVNQMIADYKFSGKEPLRETVLNACNEKPKLLERKKIFARVVSKLLDIINKFDDALGKLEEEE
;
A
#
# COMPACT_ATOMS: atom_id res chain seq x y z
N MET A 1 43.94 -10.76 -22.29
CA MET A 1 43.41 -10.48 -23.64
C MET A 1 41.89 -10.55 -23.57
N THR A 2 41.19 -9.51 -24.00
CA THR A 2 39.72 -9.47 -24.03
C THR A 2 39.21 -10.33 -25.19
N GLN A 3 38.54 -11.43 -24.87
CA GLN A 3 37.87 -12.31 -25.82
C GLN A 3 36.79 -11.52 -26.61
N SER A 4 36.73 -11.70 -27.93
CA SER A 4 35.77 -11.01 -28.79
C SER A 4 34.37 -11.64 -28.73
N GLU A 5 33.33 -10.91 -29.17
CA GLU A 5 31.96 -11.43 -29.28
C GLU A 5 31.89 -12.64 -30.22
N LEU A 6 32.59 -12.58 -31.36
CA LEU A 6 32.65 -13.67 -32.33
C LEU A 6 33.31 -14.92 -31.74
N GLU A 7 34.36 -14.76 -30.92
CA GLU A 7 34.99 -15.89 -30.23
C GLU A 7 34.06 -16.50 -29.17
N LEU A 8 33.33 -15.68 -28.40
CA LEU A 8 32.34 -16.15 -27.43
C LEU A 8 31.23 -16.96 -28.13
N GLU A 9 30.74 -16.45 -29.25
CA GLU A 9 29.72 -17.09 -30.07
C GLU A 9 30.18 -18.45 -30.62
N GLN A 10 31.36 -18.50 -31.24
CA GLN A 10 31.92 -19.74 -31.79
C GLN A 10 32.15 -20.80 -30.70
N ASN A 11 32.65 -20.38 -29.53
CA ASN A 11 32.85 -21.29 -28.41
C ASN A 11 31.52 -21.80 -27.85
N LEU A 12 30.51 -20.94 -27.74
CA LEU A 12 29.18 -21.34 -27.30
C LEU A 12 28.53 -22.33 -28.27
N ILE A 13 28.57 -22.07 -29.59
CA ILE A 13 28.05 -22.99 -30.60
C ILE A 13 28.75 -24.34 -30.51
N LYS A 14 30.10 -24.35 -30.44
CA LYS A 14 30.87 -25.57 -30.29
C LYS A 14 30.46 -26.35 -29.04
N ARG A 15 30.23 -25.66 -27.92
CA ARG A 15 29.80 -26.28 -26.66
C ARG A 15 28.39 -26.87 -26.79
N LEU A 16 27.44 -26.12 -27.35
CA LEU A 16 26.08 -26.57 -27.60
C LEU A 16 26.05 -27.79 -28.54
N THR A 17 26.88 -27.82 -29.58
CA THR A 17 27.03 -29.02 -30.42
C THR A 17 27.52 -30.22 -29.60
N GLY A 18 28.44 -30.01 -28.66
CA GLY A 18 28.86 -31.03 -27.69
C GLY A 18 27.74 -31.51 -26.76
N LEU A 19 26.75 -30.65 -26.46
CA LEU A 19 25.54 -30.98 -25.70
C LEU A 19 24.43 -31.62 -26.56
N GLY A 20 24.71 -31.88 -27.85
CA GLY A 20 23.82 -32.60 -28.75
C GLY A 20 22.85 -31.72 -29.54
N TYR A 21 23.12 -30.42 -29.68
CA TYR A 21 22.43 -29.56 -30.63
C TYR A 21 22.98 -29.74 -32.05
N GLU A 22 22.10 -29.92 -33.03
CA GLU A 22 22.49 -29.97 -34.45
C GLU A 22 22.77 -28.54 -34.96
N PRO A 23 23.99 -28.22 -35.43
CA PRO A 23 24.27 -26.91 -36.00
C PRO A 23 23.63 -26.78 -37.38
N VAL A 24 22.85 -25.73 -37.59
CA VAL A 24 22.19 -25.43 -38.89
C VAL A 24 22.47 -24.00 -39.34
N ASN A 25 22.58 -23.81 -40.66
CA ASN A 25 22.81 -22.50 -41.27
C ASN A 25 21.48 -21.91 -41.76
N ILE A 26 20.94 -20.94 -41.02
CA ILE A 26 19.70 -20.24 -41.36
C ILE A 26 20.04 -18.77 -41.52
N SER A 27 20.01 -18.25 -42.75
CA SER A 27 20.44 -16.87 -43.02
C SER A 27 19.28 -15.88 -42.96
N ASN A 28 18.06 -16.34 -43.25
CA ASN A 28 16.87 -15.49 -43.40
C ASN A 28 15.58 -16.21 -42.94
N THR A 29 14.45 -15.50 -43.00
CA THR A 29 13.15 -16.04 -42.56
C THR A 29 12.62 -17.18 -43.44
N GLU A 30 12.94 -17.23 -44.73
CA GLU A 30 12.50 -18.30 -45.62
C GLU A 30 13.24 -19.61 -45.31
N ASP A 31 14.55 -19.55 -45.05
CA ASP A 31 15.33 -20.69 -44.55
C ASP A 31 14.74 -21.22 -43.22
N LEU A 32 14.31 -20.31 -42.34
CA LEU A 32 13.69 -20.67 -41.06
C LEU A 32 12.36 -21.41 -41.26
N LYS A 33 11.51 -20.96 -42.21
CA LYS A 33 10.24 -21.64 -42.55
C LYS A 33 10.50 -23.01 -43.17
N ALA A 34 11.48 -23.13 -44.06
CA ALA A 34 11.85 -24.41 -44.66
C ALA A 34 12.34 -25.41 -43.60
N ASN A 35 13.20 -24.96 -42.68
CA ASN A 35 13.66 -25.77 -41.56
C ASN A 35 12.49 -26.15 -40.63
N LEU A 36 11.60 -25.21 -40.31
CA LEU A 36 10.41 -25.48 -39.49
C LEU A 36 9.55 -26.60 -40.10
N LYS A 37 9.29 -26.55 -41.42
CA LYS A 37 8.53 -27.61 -42.12
C LYS A 37 9.19 -28.98 -41.92
N ALA A 38 10.49 -29.08 -42.22
CA ALA A 38 11.23 -30.34 -42.11
C ALA A 38 11.26 -30.89 -40.67
N GLN A 39 11.42 -30.02 -39.67
CA GLN A 39 11.43 -30.45 -38.27
C GLN A 39 10.05 -30.86 -37.77
N LEU A 40 8.98 -30.20 -38.19
CA LEU A 40 7.61 -30.61 -37.84
C LEU A 40 7.24 -31.95 -38.47
N GLU A 41 7.63 -32.19 -39.72
CA GLU A 41 7.48 -33.48 -40.40
C GLU A 41 8.21 -34.60 -39.64
N LYS A 42 9.46 -34.34 -39.22
CA LYS A 42 10.26 -35.28 -38.43
C LYS A 42 9.65 -35.56 -37.06
N HIS A 43 9.23 -34.51 -36.35
CA HIS A 43 8.64 -34.60 -35.00
C HIS A 43 7.33 -35.37 -34.99
N ASN A 44 6.47 -35.10 -35.97
CA ASN A 44 5.13 -35.69 -36.04
C ASN A 44 5.05 -36.97 -36.88
N HIS A 45 6.15 -37.40 -37.49
CA HIS A 45 6.22 -38.56 -38.38
C HIS A 45 5.24 -38.48 -39.56
N ILE A 46 5.15 -37.30 -40.20
CA ILE A 46 4.28 -37.03 -41.35
C ILE A 46 5.04 -36.35 -42.48
N GLN A 47 4.40 -36.18 -43.63
CA GLN A 47 4.84 -35.32 -44.73
C GLN A 47 3.80 -34.23 -44.96
N LEU A 48 4.22 -32.98 -45.12
CA LEU A 48 3.34 -31.83 -45.27
C LEU A 48 3.36 -31.31 -46.70
N SER A 49 2.17 -31.16 -47.29
CA SER A 49 2.07 -30.39 -48.53
C SER A 49 2.30 -28.90 -48.28
N ASP A 50 2.52 -28.13 -49.35
CA ASP A 50 2.68 -26.67 -49.21
C ASP A 50 1.40 -25.98 -48.74
N THR A 51 0.23 -26.53 -49.08
CA THR A 51 -1.08 -26.04 -48.63
C THR A 51 -1.27 -26.30 -47.13
N GLU A 52 -0.98 -27.52 -46.68
CA GLU A 52 -1.04 -27.91 -45.27
C GLU A 52 -0.07 -27.06 -44.44
N PHE A 53 1.17 -26.90 -44.90
CA PHE A 53 2.17 -26.09 -44.21
C PHE A 53 1.79 -24.61 -44.14
N LYS A 54 1.17 -24.06 -45.20
CA LYS A 54 0.61 -22.71 -45.17
C LYS A 54 -0.49 -22.56 -44.13
N SER A 55 -1.34 -23.57 -43.93
CA SER A 55 -2.34 -23.60 -42.86
C SER A 55 -1.69 -23.55 -41.48
N ILE A 56 -0.62 -24.32 -41.27
CA ILE A 56 0.16 -24.30 -40.03
C ILE A 56 0.77 -22.91 -39.78
N LEU A 57 1.37 -22.28 -40.79
CA LEU A 57 1.92 -20.92 -40.65
C LEU A 57 0.84 -19.89 -40.28
N ASN A 58 -0.34 -19.97 -40.91
CA ASN A 58 -1.47 -19.10 -40.58
C ASN A 58 -1.99 -19.32 -39.16
N HIS A 59 -1.93 -20.56 -38.65
CA HIS A 59 -2.26 -20.86 -37.27
C HIS A 59 -1.22 -20.26 -36.31
N LEU A 60 0.07 -20.38 -36.65
CA LEU A 60 1.17 -19.86 -35.84
C LEU A 60 1.22 -18.32 -35.79
N ASP A 61 0.74 -17.62 -36.81
CA ASP A 61 0.81 -16.16 -36.92
C ASP A 61 -0.19 -15.39 -36.02
N LYS A 62 -1.15 -16.08 -35.40
CA LYS A 62 -2.22 -15.40 -34.64
C LYS A 62 -1.81 -15.04 -33.21
N GLY A 63 -2.34 -13.94 -32.68
CA GLY A 63 -2.26 -13.61 -31.25
C GLY A 63 -0.92 -13.01 -30.81
N ASN A 64 -0.85 -12.65 -29.53
CA ASN A 64 0.31 -12.03 -28.92
C ASN A 64 1.31 -13.09 -28.37
N ILE A 65 2.40 -12.64 -27.73
CA ILE A 65 3.44 -13.52 -27.16
C ILE A 65 2.85 -14.57 -26.19
N PHE A 66 1.88 -14.17 -25.38
CA PHE A 66 1.21 -15.06 -24.43
C PHE A 66 0.34 -16.11 -25.14
N ASP A 67 -0.43 -15.70 -26.15
CA ASP A 67 -1.23 -16.63 -26.96
C ASP A 67 -0.36 -17.63 -27.72
N ARG A 68 0.79 -17.17 -28.24
CA ARG A 68 1.78 -18.02 -28.90
C ARG A 68 2.42 -19.01 -27.93
N ALA A 69 2.67 -18.60 -26.68
CA ALA A 69 3.16 -19.50 -25.64
C ALA A 69 2.13 -20.60 -25.29
N LYS A 70 0.83 -20.30 -25.28
CA LYS A 70 -0.22 -21.33 -25.13
C LYS A 70 -0.21 -22.29 -26.31
N ARG A 71 -0.31 -21.75 -27.51
CA ARG A 71 -0.37 -22.53 -28.75
C ARG A 71 0.84 -23.46 -28.91
N LEU A 72 2.02 -23.03 -28.51
CA LEU A 72 3.23 -23.85 -28.50
C LEU A 72 3.05 -25.15 -27.70
N ARG A 73 2.24 -25.12 -26.64
CA ARG A 73 1.99 -26.25 -25.73
C ARG A 73 0.73 -27.03 -26.10
N ASP A 74 -0.04 -26.56 -27.07
CA ASP A 74 -1.28 -27.18 -27.54
C ASP A 74 -1.04 -27.98 -28.84
N LYS A 75 -2.02 -28.82 -29.19
CA LYS A 75 -2.07 -29.52 -30.49
C LYS A 75 -2.98 -28.77 -31.46
N MET A 76 -2.56 -28.66 -32.70
CA MET A 76 -3.34 -28.08 -33.79
C MET A 76 -4.09 -29.19 -34.53
N GLU A 77 -5.41 -29.04 -34.67
CA GLU A 77 -6.18 -29.85 -35.62
C GLU A 77 -5.87 -29.39 -37.05
N LEU A 78 -5.29 -30.28 -37.85
CA LEU A 78 -4.91 -30.06 -39.24
C LEU A 78 -5.78 -30.94 -40.14
N SER A 79 -6.58 -30.30 -41.00
CA SER A 79 -7.24 -30.98 -42.11
C SER A 79 -6.22 -31.25 -43.21
N ARG A 80 -6.03 -32.53 -43.54
CA ARG A 80 -5.07 -33.02 -44.53
C ARG A 80 -5.66 -32.96 -45.93
N ASP A 81 -4.79 -32.91 -46.94
CA ASP A 81 -5.23 -32.83 -48.35
C ASP A 81 -6.00 -34.09 -48.80
N ASP A 82 -5.80 -35.22 -48.13
CA ASP A 82 -6.52 -36.49 -48.36
C ASP A 82 -7.90 -36.55 -47.67
N GLY A 83 -8.31 -35.47 -46.98
CA GLY A 83 -9.58 -35.38 -46.26
C GLY A 83 -9.54 -35.94 -44.83
N THR A 84 -8.40 -36.45 -44.35
CA THR A 84 -8.24 -36.90 -42.97
C THR A 84 -7.95 -35.73 -42.01
N THR A 85 -8.15 -35.97 -40.71
CA THR A 85 -7.80 -35.02 -39.65
C THR A 85 -6.59 -35.53 -38.89
N PHE A 86 -5.59 -34.68 -38.68
CA PHE A 86 -4.38 -34.97 -37.91
C PHE A 86 -4.18 -33.95 -36.80
N TYR A 87 -3.81 -34.40 -35.59
CA TYR A 87 -3.48 -33.49 -34.48
C TYR A 87 -1.97 -33.25 -34.45
N LEU A 88 -1.54 -32.14 -35.04
CA LEU A 88 -0.14 -31.74 -35.11
C LEU A 88 0.34 -31.18 -33.77
N GLU A 89 1.45 -31.71 -33.27
CA GLU A 89 2.13 -31.23 -32.07
C GLU A 89 3.32 -30.34 -32.44
N PHE A 90 3.42 -29.15 -31.82
CA PHE A 90 4.56 -28.24 -32.01
C PHE A 90 5.71 -28.54 -31.06
N LEU A 91 5.39 -29.00 -29.84
CA LEU A 91 6.35 -29.28 -28.78
C LEU A 91 5.85 -30.47 -27.97
N ASN A 92 6.65 -31.51 -27.85
CA ASN A 92 6.34 -32.60 -26.92
C ASN A 92 6.61 -32.13 -25.50
N THR A 93 5.54 -31.90 -24.74
CA THR A 93 5.62 -31.39 -23.36
C THR A 93 5.69 -32.49 -22.30
N GLU A 94 5.44 -33.74 -22.68
CA GLU A 94 5.48 -34.91 -21.79
C GLU A 94 6.86 -35.55 -21.78
N HIS A 95 7.39 -35.83 -22.97
CA HIS A 95 8.72 -36.39 -23.22
C HIS A 95 9.60 -35.33 -23.88
N TRP A 96 9.80 -34.21 -23.19
CA TRP A 96 10.48 -33.04 -23.74
C TRP A 96 11.86 -33.33 -24.34
N CYS A 97 12.62 -34.29 -23.80
CA CYS A 97 13.91 -34.73 -24.35
C CYS A 97 13.85 -35.35 -25.77
N GLN A 98 12.67 -35.72 -26.26
CA GLN A 98 12.47 -36.33 -27.59
C GLN A 98 12.22 -35.30 -28.70
N ASN A 99 12.15 -34.01 -28.35
CA ASN A 99 12.12 -32.94 -29.34
C ASN A 99 13.42 -32.88 -30.15
N GLN A 100 13.39 -32.20 -31.29
CA GLN A 100 14.55 -31.97 -32.14
C GLN A 100 15.24 -30.66 -31.74
N TYR A 101 16.55 -30.70 -31.53
CA TYR A 101 17.32 -29.57 -31.01
C TYR A 101 18.33 -29.10 -32.03
N GLN A 102 18.24 -27.84 -32.43
CA GLN A 102 19.17 -27.23 -33.36
C GLN A 102 19.72 -25.93 -32.79
N VAL A 103 20.95 -25.59 -33.17
CA VAL A 103 21.56 -24.30 -32.87
C VAL A 103 21.88 -23.61 -34.18
N THR A 104 21.59 -22.32 -34.24
CA THR A 104 21.96 -21.47 -35.38
C THR A 104 22.35 -20.10 -34.88
N ASN A 105 22.98 -19.34 -35.75
CA ASN A 105 23.54 -18.06 -35.41
C ASN A 105 23.37 -17.07 -36.54
N GLN A 106 23.40 -15.79 -36.19
CA GLN A 106 23.51 -14.70 -37.15
C GLN A 106 22.34 -14.61 -38.16
N ILE A 107 21.15 -15.10 -37.76
CA ILE A 107 19.92 -14.98 -38.56
C ILE A 107 19.65 -13.49 -38.79
N THR A 108 19.44 -13.13 -40.06
CA THR A 108 19.09 -11.77 -40.42
C THR A 108 17.59 -11.65 -40.69
N GLN A 109 16.93 -10.75 -39.96
CA GLN A 109 15.50 -10.46 -40.16
C GLN A 109 15.30 -9.00 -40.56
N GLN A 110 14.47 -8.79 -41.58
CA GLN A 110 14.11 -7.47 -42.09
C GLN A 110 12.77 -7.04 -41.47
N GLY A 111 12.82 -6.23 -40.42
CA GLY A 111 11.64 -5.52 -39.90
C GLY A 111 11.65 -4.06 -40.33
N ASN A 112 11.42 -3.14 -39.38
CA ASN A 112 11.67 -1.71 -39.61
C ASN A 112 13.15 -1.42 -39.93
N TYR A 113 14.04 -2.26 -39.39
CA TYR A 113 15.48 -2.22 -39.62
C TYR A 113 16.00 -3.66 -39.80
N LYS A 114 17.11 -3.82 -40.52
CA LYS A 114 17.81 -5.09 -40.68
C LYS A 114 18.55 -5.40 -39.36
N ASN A 115 18.14 -6.46 -38.67
CA ASN A 115 18.77 -6.91 -37.42
C ASN A 115 19.39 -8.30 -37.59
N ARG A 116 20.47 -8.57 -36.85
CA ARG A 116 21.22 -9.83 -36.85
C ARG A 116 21.24 -10.36 -35.42
N TYR A 117 20.78 -11.60 -35.23
CA TYR A 117 20.65 -12.21 -33.91
C TYR A 117 21.84 -13.13 -33.63
N ASP A 118 22.44 -13.04 -32.44
CA ASP A 118 23.70 -13.74 -32.17
C ASP A 118 23.56 -15.27 -32.22
N VAL A 119 22.90 -15.89 -31.24
CA VAL A 119 22.66 -17.34 -31.20
C VAL A 119 21.21 -17.64 -30.88
N THR A 120 20.58 -18.50 -31.67
CA THR A 120 19.19 -18.93 -31.49
C THR A 120 19.14 -20.44 -31.35
N LEU A 121 18.46 -20.94 -30.32
CA LEU A 121 18.17 -22.37 -30.17
C LEU A 121 16.78 -22.65 -30.73
N LEU A 122 16.73 -23.60 -31.65
CA LEU A 122 15.49 -24.06 -32.27
C LEU A 122 15.09 -25.38 -31.63
N ILE A 123 13.82 -25.50 -31.26
CA ILE A 123 13.23 -26.76 -30.79
C ILE A 123 12.08 -27.08 -31.74
N ASN A 124 12.18 -28.23 -32.41
CA ASN A 124 11.30 -28.62 -33.53
C ASN A 124 11.22 -27.53 -34.62
N GLY A 125 12.33 -26.83 -34.87
CA GLY A 125 12.44 -25.76 -35.85
C GLY A 125 11.88 -24.40 -35.41
N LEU A 126 11.22 -24.29 -34.25
CA LEU A 126 10.75 -23.02 -33.69
C LEU A 126 11.84 -22.34 -32.86
N PRO A 127 12.05 -21.01 -33.00
CA PRO A 127 12.99 -20.27 -32.15
C PRO A 127 12.42 -20.11 -30.75
N LEU A 128 12.91 -20.90 -29.80
CA LEU A 128 12.41 -20.91 -28.42
C LEU A 128 13.36 -20.27 -27.41
N VAL A 129 14.65 -20.20 -27.71
CA VAL A 129 15.64 -19.51 -26.88
C VAL A 129 16.49 -18.59 -27.75
N GLN A 130 16.58 -17.33 -27.33
CA GLN A 130 17.47 -16.37 -27.96
C GLN A 130 18.56 -15.94 -26.99
N ILE A 131 19.80 -16.05 -27.44
CA ILE A 131 20.99 -15.68 -26.67
C ILE A 131 21.61 -14.45 -27.33
N GLU A 132 21.86 -13.42 -26.53
CA GLU A 132 22.55 -12.20 -26.95
C GLU A 132 23.87 -12.09 -26.19
N LEU A 133 24.95 -11.95 -26.94
CA LEU A 133 26.32 -11.92 -26.43
C LEU A 133 26.88 -10.50 -26.52
N LYS A 134 27.72 -10.16 -25.55
CA LYS A 134 28.49 -8.91 -25.52
C LYS A 134 29.95 -9.21 -25.22
N ARG A 135 30.85 -8.37 -25.71
CA ARG A 135 32.28 -8.48 -25.38
C ARG A 135 32.48 -8.33 -23.86
N ARG A 136 33.50 -9.01 -23.33
CA ARG A 136 33.86 -8.89 -21.91
C ARG A 136 34.09 -7.42 -21.53
N GLY A 137 33.54 -7.01 -20.39
CA GLY A 137 33.63 -5.65 -19.87
C GLY A 137 32.48 -4.71 -20.25
N LEU A 138 31.57 -5.12 -21.13
CA LEU A 138 30.30 -4.41 -21.32
C LEU A 138 29.25 -4.83 -20.29
N GLU A 139 28.41 -3.87 -19.92
CA GLU A 139 27.25 -4.06 -19.04
C GLU A 139 26.18 -4.93 -19.72
N LEU A 140 25.65 -5.93 -19.01
CA LEU A 140 24.57 -6.80 -19.50
C LEU A 140 23.30 -6.02 -19.88
N LYS A 141 23.13 -4.82 -19.31
CA LYS A 141 22.02 -3.92 -19.64
C LYS A 141 22.00 -3.53 -21.12
N GLU A 142 23.15 -3.50 -21.79
CA GLU A 142 23.23 -3.24 -23.22
C GLU A 142 22.63 -4.38 -24.05
N ALA A 143 22.96 -5.64 -23.71
CA ALA A 143 22.36 -6.83 -24.32
C ALA A 143 20.84 -6.87 -24.10
N PHE A 144 20.39 -6.58 -22.87
CA PHE A 144 18.98 -6.49 -22.54
C PHE A 144 18.23 -5.43 -23.38
N ASN A 145 18.82 -4.23 -23.51
CA ASN A 145 18.25 -3.17 -24.34
C ASN A 145 18.22 -3.54 -25.82
N GLN A 146 19.18 -4.33 -26.30
CA GLN A 146 19.23 -4.82 -27.67
C GLN A 146 18.08 -5.78 -27.96
N ILE A 147 17.82 -6.75 -27.09
CA ILE A 147 16.65 -7.64 -27.19
C ILE A 147 15.34 -6.83 -27.19
N ASN A 148 15.21 -5.84 -26.32
CA ASN A 148 14.02 -4.98 -26.29
C ASN A 148 13.81 -4.20 -27.60
N ARG A 149 14.88 -3.83 -28.31
CA ARG A 149 14.77 -3.23 -29.66
C ARG A 149 14.28 -4.25 -30.67
N TYR A 150 14.78 -5.48 -30.65
CA TYR A 150 14.33 -6.54 -31.57
C TYR A 150 12.84 -6.85 -31.41
N GLN A 151 12.37 -6.95 -30.17
CA GLN A 151 10.95 -7.12 -29.87
C GLN A 151 10.06 -6.03 -30.49
N ARG A 152 10.53 -4.78 -30.51
CA ARG A 152 9.78 -3.63 -31.06
C ARG A 152 9.83 -3.52 -32.57
N HIS A 153 10.92 -3.96 -33.19
CA HIS A 153 11.23 -3.59 -34.58
C HIS A 153 11.31 -4.75 -35.56
N SER A 154 11.58 -5.99 -35.11
CA SER A 154 11.87 -7.10 -36.03
C SER A 154 11.19 -8.42 -35.68
N TYR A 155 11.00 -8.77 -34.40
CA TYR A 155 10.43 -10.08 -34.05
C TYR A 155 9.01 -10.31 -34.55
N GLY A 156 8.24 -9.23 -34.78
CA GLY A 156 6.90 -9.31 -35.38
C GLY A 156 6.87 -9.39 -36.91
N ALA A 157 8.02 -9.31 -37.59
CA ALA A 157 8.09 -9.40 -39.05
C ALA A 157 7.90 -10.85 -39.54
N ASP A 158 7.53 -11.02 -40.81
CA ASP A 158 7.46 -12.30 -41.53
C ASP A 158 6.78 -13.45 -40.74
N ASN A 159 5.50 -13.27 -40.37
CA ASN A 159 4.65 -14.19 -39.60
C ASN A 159 5.05 -14.36 -38.11
N GLY A 160 5.99 -13.54 -37.64
CA GLY A 160 6.29 -13.37 -36.22
C GLY A 160 6.87 -14.62 -35.53
N LEU A 161 7.57 -15.50 -36.24
CA LEU A 161 8.09 -16.75 -35.64
C LEU A 161 8.99 -16.51 -34.40
N PHE A 162 9.76 -15.42 -34.39
CA PHE A 162 10.57 -15.02 -33.22
C PHE A 162 9.72 -14.59 -32.00
N GLN A 163 8.42 -14.34 -32.15
CA GLN A 163 7.53 -14.14 -31.01
C GLN A 163 7.24 -15.43 -30.23
N TYR A 164 7.66 -16.61 -30.73
CA TYR A 164 7.60 -17.88 -30.00
C TYR A 164 8.73 -18.07 -28.99
N ILE A 165 9.74 -17.18 -28.96
CA ILE A 165 10.80 -17.24 -27.95
C ILE A 165 10.15 -17.32 -26.55
N GLN A 166 10.60 -18.26 -25.75
CA GLN A 166 10.13 -18.46 -24.38
C GLN A 166 11.13 -17.88 -23.38
N ILE A 167 12.43 -18.07 -23.64
CA ILE A 167 13.52 -17.67 -22.77
C ILE A 167 14.53 -16.81 -23.54
N PHE A 168 14.92 -15.69 -22.96
CA PHE A 168 16.08 -14.93 -23.37
C PHE A 168 17.26 -15.23 -22.46
N VAL A 169 18.46 -15.27 -23.03
CA VAL A 169 19.73 -15.35 -22.31
C VAL A 169 20.60 -14.19 -22.75
N ILE A 170 21.19 -13.48 -21.79
CA ILE A 170 22.15 -12.41 -22.04
C ILE A 170 23.46 -12.76 -21.36
N SER A 171 24.58 -12.61 -22.07
CA SER A 171 25.89 -12.89 -21.50
C SER A 171 26.98 -11.95 -22.01
N ASN A 172 27.96 -11.67 -21.17
CA ASN A 172 29.23 -11.07 -21.58
C ASN A 172 30.43 -12.03 -21.40
N GLY A 173 30.14 -13.34 -21.32
CA GLY A 173 31.09 -14.40 -21.03
C GLY A 173 31.29 -14.66 -19.53
N VAL A 174 31.36 -13.60 -18.72
CA VAL A 174 31.61 -13.70 -17.26
C VAL A 174 30.32 -13.70 -16.45
N ASN A 175 29.34 -12.90 -16.86
CA ASN A 175 28.03 -12.87 -16.26
C ASN A 175 27.00 -13.32 -17.28
N THR A 176 26.14 -14.25 -16.88
CA THR A 176 25.08 -14.80 -17.72
C THR A 176 23.78 -14.76 -16.96
N ARG A 177 22.74 -14.19 -17.57
CA ARG A 177 21.39 -14.10 -16.99
C ARG A 177 20.35 -14.58 -17.98
N TYR A 178 19.24 -15.10 -17.46
CA TYR A 178 18.09 -15.53 -18.24
C TYR A 178 16.80 -14.88 -17.75
N TYR A 179 15.80 -14.81 -18.63
CA TYR A 179 14.48 -14.26 -18.33
C TYR A 179 13.42 -14.67 -19.35
N ALA A 180 12.15 -14.50 -19.01
CA ALA A 180 11.03 -14.87 -19.86
C ALA A 180 10.70 -13.79 -20.92
N ASN A 181 10.13 -14.23 -22.05
CA ASN A 181 9.69 -13.32 -23.10
C ASN A 181 8.37 -12.61 -22.76
N ASN A 182 8.46 -11.37 -22.28
CA ASN A 182 7.33 -10.47 -22.03
C ASN A 182 7.44 -9.17 -22.84
N ARG A 183 6.33 -8.45 -23.06
CA ARG A 183 6.34 -7.19 -23.83
C ARG A 183 6.90 -6.01 -23.04
N LYS A 184 6.63 -5.96 -21.73
CA LYS A 184 7.15 -4.97 -20.80
C LYS A 184 8.09 -5.69 -19.85
N GLN A 185 9.36 -5.32 -19.84
CA GLN A 185 10.38 -5.97 -19.04
C GLN A 185 11.33 -4.94 -18.45
N GLU A 186 11.77 -5.21 -17.23
CA GLU A 186 12.84 -4.47 -16.59
C GLU A 186 14.07 -5.34 -16.41
N PHE A 187 15.27 -4.74 -16.47
CA PHE A 187 16.52 -5.48 -16.30
C PHE A 187 16.61 -6.18 -14.92
N LYS A 188 15.91 -5.66 -13.90
CA LYS A 188 15.81 -6.28 -12.57
C LYS A 188 15.05 -7.60 -12.57
N GLN A 189 14.32 -7.92 -13.64
CA GLN A 189 13.59 -9.18 -13.82
C GLN A 189 14.43 -10.23 -14.57
N THR A 190 15.75 -10.07 -14.57
CA THR A 190 16.72 -11.04 -15.11
C THR A 190 17.40 -11.79 -13.98
N PHE A 191 17.59 -13.09 -14.15
CA PHE A 191 18.08 -13.97 -13.07
C PHE A 191 19.39 -14.64 -13.48
N TYR A 192 20.30 -14.78 -12.53
CA TYR A 192 21.40 -15.75 -12.66
C TYR A 192 20.86 -17.17 -12.50
N TRP A 193 21.51 -18.13 -13.15
CA TRP A 193 21.32 -19.54 -12.77
C TRP A 193 22.13 -19.85 -11.50
N ALA A 194 21.74 -20.91 -10.80
CA ALA A 194 22.42 -21.34 -9.57
C ALA A 194 22.30 -22.87 -9.41
N ASP A 195 23.14 -23.44 -8.56
CA ASP A 195 23.01 -24.83 -8.10
C ASP A 195 21.95 -24.97 -6.99
N GLN A 196 21.79 -26.20 -6.48
CA GLN A 196 20.80 -26.54 -5.43
C GLN A 196 21.12 -25.86 -4.08
N GLU A 197 22.39 -25.53 -3.84
CA GLU A 197 22.87 -24.82 -2.66
C GLU A 197 22.71 -23.29 -2.78
N ASN A 198 22.23 -22.81 -3.93
CA ASN A 198 22.07 -21.41 -4.33
C ASN A 198 23.40 -20.69 -4.62
N ASN A 199 24.45 -21.41 -5.01
CA ASN A 199 25.67 -20.79 -5.53
C ASN A 199 25.45 -20.37 -6.99
N LEU A 200 25.74 -19.11 -7.31
CA LEU A 200 25.50 -18.56 -8.64
C LEU A 200 26.45 -19.15 -9.69
N ILE A 201 25.88 -19.53 -10.83
CA ILE A 201 26.58 -19.99 -12.03
C ILE A 201 26.55 -18.83 -13.04
N THR A 202 27.63 -18.06 -13.11
CA THR A 202 27.70 -16.82 -13.88
C THR A 202 28.45 -16.95 -15.20
N GLN A 203 29.47 -17.82 -15.26
CA GLN A 203 30.27 -18.05 -16.46
C GLN A 203 29.42 -18.71 -17.55
N LEU A 204 29.58 -18.26 -18.80
CA LEU A 204 28.76 -18.74 -19.92
C LEU A 204 28.92 -20.24 -20.18
N GLU A 205 30.13 -20.79 -19.99
CA GLU A 205 30.41 -22.21 -20.22
C GLU A 205 29.67 -23.10 -19.21
N ASP A 206 29.80 -22.82 -17.92
CA ASP A 206 29.11 -23.55 -16.85
C ASP A 206 27.59 -23.37 -16.95
N PHE A 207 27.14 -22.17 -17.32
CA PHE A 207 25.72 -21.91 -17.59
C PHE A 207 25.20 -22.74 -18.77
N ALA A 208 26.01 -22.89 -19.84
CA ALA A 208 25.61 -23.69 -20.98
C ALA A 208 25.47 -25.18 -20.60
N ASP A 209 26.40 -25.70 -19.79
CA ASP A 209 26.37 -27.10 -19.34
C ASP A 209 25.21 -27.39 -18.38
N GLY A 210 24.88 -26.44 -17.50
CA GLY A 210 23.81 -26.61 -16.52
C GLY A 210 22.42 -26.28 -17.07
N PHE A 211 22.26 -25.10 -17.67
CA PHE A 211 20.96 -24.56 -18.06
C PHE A 211 20.62 -24.79 -19.54
N LEU A 212 21.60 -24.69 -20.45
CA LEU A 212 21.38 -24.87 -21.89
C LEU A 212 21.55 -26.31 -22.36
N GLU A 213 21.67 -27.28 -21.46
CA GLU A 213 21.54 -28.69 -21.80
C GLU A 213 20.14 -28.95 -22.39
N LYS A 214 20.07 -29.71 -23.49
CA LYS A 214 18.87 -29.87 -24.32
C LYS A 214 17.64 -30.31 -23.52
N CYS A 215 17.79 -31.30 -22.65
CA CYS A 215 16.71 -31.81 -21.83
C CYS A 215 16.34 -30.80 -20.75
N HIS A 216 17.31 -30.15 -20.12
CA HIS A 216 17.08 -29.17 -19.06
C HIS A 216 16.34 -27.94 -19.59
N VAL A 217 16.82 -27.29 -20.66
CA VAL A 217 16.16 -26.09 -21.20
C VAL A 217 14.75 -26.40 -21.71
N SER A 218 14.56 -27.58 -22.31
CA SER A 218 13.24 -28.03 -22.76
C SER A 218 12.32 -28.30 -21.58
N LYS A 219 12.82 -28.92 -20.50
CA LYS A 219 12.08 -29.07 -19.24
C LYS A 219 11.70 -27.71 -18.66
N MET A 220 12.59 -26.73 -18.70
CA MET A 220 12.30 -25.37 -18.25
C MET A 220 11.15 -24.75 -19.03
N ILE A 221 11.17 -24.85 -20.36
CA ILE A 221 10.11 -24.33 -21.23
C ILE A 221 8.78 -25.08 -21.02
N CYS A 222 8.80 -26.41 -21.04
CA CYS A 222 7.59 -27.23 -20.98
C CYS A 222 6.95 -27.23 -19.59
N LYS A 223 7.75 -27.27 -18.52
CA LYS A 223 7.29 -27.53 -17.15
C LYS A 223 7.57 -26.39 -16.17
N TYR A 224 8.47 -25.44 -16.43
CA TYR A 224 8.87 -24.42 -15.45
C TYR A 224 8.72 -22.97 -15.92
N ILE A 225 7.88 -22.76 -16.93
CA ILE A 225 7.28 -21.46 -17.23
C ILE A 225 5.82 -21.50 -16.77
N VAL A 226 5.44 -20.52 -15.95
CA VAL A 226 4.06 -20.26 -15.57
C VAL A 226 3.48 -19.25 -16.55
N LEU A 227 2.35 -19.60 -17.16
CA LEU A 227 1.57 -18.67 -17.96
C LEU A 227 0.59 -17.97 -17.01
N HIS A 228 0.92 -16.73 -16.62
CA HIS A 228 0.10 -15.94 -15.71
C HIS A 228 -1.04 -15.28 -16.48
N GLU A 229 -2.26 -15.71 -16.21
CA GLU A 229 -3.44 -15.44 -17.04
C GLU A 229 -4.07 -14.09 -16.81
N SER A 230 -3.99 -13.62 -15.57
CA SER A 230 -4.53 -12.32 -15.19
C SER A 230 -3.76 -11.20 -15.88
N ASP A 231 -2.43 -11.29 -15.92
CA ASP A 231 -1.57 -10.26 -16.54
C ASP A 231 -1.15 -10.59 -17.97
N LYS A 232 -1.43 -11.81 -18.45
CA LYS A 232 -1.00 -12.32 -19.76
C LYS A 232 0.51 -12.24 -19.95
N VAL A 233 1.27 -12.71 -18.95
CA VAL A 233 2.74 -12.73 -18.94
C VAL A 233 3.30 -14.13 -18.69
N LEU A 234 4.51 -14.37 -19.19
CA LEU A 234 5.28 -15.58 -18.93
C LEU A 234 6.16 -15.35 -17.70
N MET A 235 6.16 -16.29 -16.76
CA MET A 235 7.03 -16.26 -15.58
C MET A 235 7.88 -17.53 -15.56
N VAL A 236 9.16 -17.41 -15.90
CA VAL A 236 10.13 -18.51 -15.76
C VAL A 236 10.53 -18.63 -14.28
N LEU A 237 10.53 -19.86 -13.74
CA LEU A 237 10.95 -20.09 -12.36
C LEU A 237 12.44 -19.74 -12.17
N ARG A 238 12.75 -19.19 -11.00
CA ARG A 238 14.12 -18.97 -10.51
C ARG A 238 14.74 -20.31 -10.06
N PRO A 239 16.08 -20.43 -9.96
CA PRO A 239 16.74 -21.70 -9.69
C PRO A 239 16.26 -22.36 -8.39
N TYR A 240 16.20 -21.59 -7.29
CA TYR A 240 15.74 -22.09 -5.99
C TYR A 240 14.26 -22.54 -5.99
N GLN A 241 13.44 -21.99 -6.89
CA GLN A 241 12.05 -22.40 -7.07
C GLN A 241 12.01 -23.71 -7.86
N TYR A 242 12.81 -23.83 -8.92
CA TYR A 242 12.98 -25.07 -9.69
C TYR A 242 13.41 -26.23 -8.79
N TYR A 243 14.48 -26.08 -8.02
CA TYR A 243 14.98 -27.15 -7.15
C TYR A 243 13.99 -27.50 -6.02
N ALA A 244 13.25 -26.52 -5.49
CA ALA A 244 12.20 -26.80 -4.51
C ALA A 244 11.07 -27.66 -5.10
N VAL A 245 10.65 -27.37 -6.34
CA VAL A 245 9.60 -28.14 -7.02
C VAL A 245 10.11 -29.53 -7.40
N GLU A 246 11.32 -29.66 -7.95
CA GLU A 246 11.94 -30.95 -8.26
C GLU A 246 12.07 -31.83 -7.01
N ALA A 247 12.55 -31.28 -5.89
CA ALA A 247 12.69 -32.03 -4.65
C ALA A 247 11.34 -32.55 -4.11
N ILE A 248 10.25 -31.79 -4.28
CA ILE A 248 8.90 -32.28 -3.97
C ILE A 248 8.49 -33.41 -4.91
N ILE A 249 8.69 -33.24 -6.23
CA ILE A 249 8.33 -34.24 -7.24
C ILE A 249 9.06 -35.55 -7.00
N GLU A 250 10.38 -35.51 -6.76
CA GLU A 250 11.20 -36.68 -6.42
C GLU A 250 10.70 -37.34 -5.13
N ARG A 251 10.44 -36.56 -4.08
CA ARG A 251 9.89 -37.08 -2.82
C ARG A 251 8.55 -37.81 -3.03
N VAL A 252 7.68 -37.29 -3.90
CA VAL A 252 6.39 -37.92 -4.26
C VAL A 252 6.58 -39.12 -5.20
N LYS A 253 7.60 -39.17 -6.04
CA LYS A 253 7.83 -40.34 -6.92
C LYS A 253 8.41 -41.52 -6.15
N ASP A 254 9.34 -41.25 -5.24
CA ASP A 254 10.24 -42.26 -4.71
C ASP A 254 9.91 -42.68 -3.27
N THR A 255 9.12 -41.88 -2.54
CA THR A 255 8.82 -42.14 -1.12
C THR A 255 7.36 -41.82 -0.75
N ASN A 256 6.97 -42.18 0.48
CA ASN A 256 5.74 -41.73 1.14
C ASN A 256 6.04 -40.74 2.29
N LYS A 257 7.23 -40.13 2.30
CA LYS A 257 7.65 -39.18 3.33
C LYS A 257 7.14 -37.77 3.02
N ASN A 258 6.89 -36.98 4.07
CA ASN A 258 6.51 -35.58 3.95
C ASN A 258 7.75 -34.70 3.70
N GLY A 259 7.54 -33.41 3.44
CA GLY A 259 8.64 -32.45 3.42
C GLY A 259 8.19 -31.01 3.57
N TYR A 260 9.13 -30.10 3.82
CA TYR A 260 8.85 -28.66 3.77
C TYR A 260 9.91 -27.88 3.01
N ILE A 261 9.49 -26.75 2.45
CA ILE A 261 10.31 -25.78 1.73
C ILE A 261 10.46 -24.54 2.61
N TRP A 262 11.70 -24.18 2.90
CA TRP A 262 12.01 -22.97 3.66
C TRP A 262 12.48 -21.86 2.73
N HIS A 263 11.54 -21.03 2.30
CA HIS A 263 11.81 -19.92 1.39
C HIS A 263 11.40 -18.61 2.05
N THR A 264 12.24 -17.58 2.04
CA THR A 264 11.94 -16.31 2.75
C THR A 264 10.66 -15.63 2.24
N THR A 265 10.03 -14.79 3.07
CA THR A 265 8.89 -13.97 2.65
C THR A 265 9.28 -13.07 1.48
N GLY A 266 8.39 -12.94 0.48
CA GLY A 266 8.65 -12.19 -0.75
C GLY A 266 9.46 -12.92 -1.82
N SER A 267 9.91 -14.17 -1.59
CA SER A 267 10.68 -14.93 -2.59
C SER A 267 9.84 -15.62 -3.67
N GLY A 268 8.51 -15.46 -3.67
CA GLY A 268 7.60 -16.12 -4.62
C GLY A 268 7.20 -17.55 -4.23
N LYS A 269 6.89 -17.80 -2.96
CA LYS A 269 6.43 -19.11 -2.46
C LYS A 269 5.14 -19.57 -3.11
N THR A 270 4.13 -18.71 -3.17
CA THR A 270 2.82 -19.01 -3.78
C THR A 270 2.93 -19.47 -5.24
N LEU A 271 3.76 -18.79 -6.05
CA LEU A 271 4.04 -19.22 -7.42
C LEU A 271 4.69 -20.62 -7.48
N THR A 272 5.61 -20.89 -6.54
CA THR A 272 6.37 -22.14 -6.47
C THR A 272 5.48 -23.31 -6.03
N SER A 273 4.66 -23.09 -4.99
CA SER A 273 3.72 -24.08 -4.47
C SER A 273 2.60 -24.37 -5.46
N PHE A 274 2.09 -23.33 -6.14
CA PHE A 274 1.16 -23.47 -7.26
C PHE A 274 1.75 -24.36 -8.35
N LYS A 275 3.00 -24.09 -8.76
CA LYS A 275 3.62 -24.86 -9.82
C LYS A 275 3.85 -26.31 -9.44
N ALA A 276 4.26 -26.56 -8.19
CA ALA A 276 4.35 -27.92 -7.65
C ALA A 276 3.00 -28.64 -7.75
N ALA A 277 1.89 -27.99 -7.34
CA ALA A 277 0.56 -28.58 -7.44
C ALA A 277 0.19 -28.96 -8.88
N GLN A 278 0.42 -28.07 -9.84
CA GLN A 278 0.14 -28.33 -11.26
C GLN A 278 0.91 -29.54 -11.82
N ILE A 279 2.17 -29.73 -11.41
CA ILE A 279 2.97 -30.85 -11.92
C ILE A 279 2.56 -32.15 -11.23
N LEU A 280 2.26 -32.10 -9.92
CA LEU A 280 1.87 -33.27 -9.15
C LEU A 280 0.54 -33.88 -9.62
N THR A 281 -0.39 -33.08 -10.15
CA THR A 281 -1.64 -33.59 -10.75
C THR A 281 -1.42 -34.41 -12.00
N GLN A 282 -0.26 -34.27 -12.67
CA GLN A 282 0.09 -35.05 -13.85
C GLN A 282 0.74 -36.40 -13.50
N LEU A 283 1.11 -36.62 -12.22
CA LEU A 283 1.73 -37.89 -11.80
C LEU A 283 0.70 -39.03 -11.75
N PRO A 284 0.91 -40.17 -12.44
CA PRO A 284 -0.06 -41.26 -12.50
C PRO A 284 -0.41 -41.88 -11.14
N LYS A 285 0.54 -41.91 -10.20
CA LYS A 285 0.35 -42.47 -8.86
C LYS A 285 -0.47 -41.56 -7.93
N VAL A 286 -0.63 -40.27 -8.25
CA VAL A 286 -1.31 -39.29 -7.39
C VAL A 286 -2.79 -39.23 -7.78
N HIS A 287 -3.67 -39.57 -6.84
CA HIS A 287 -5.11 -39.53 -7.07
C HIS A 287 -5.62 -38.09 -7.12
N LYS A 288 -5.35 -37.31 -6.07
CA LYS A 288 -5.74 -35.89 -5.96
C LYS A 288 -4.64 -35.07 -5.30
N VAL A 289 -4.58 -33.80 -5.67
CA VAL A 289 -3.73 -32.77 -5.06
C VAL A 289 -4.64 -31.73 -4.42
N LEU A 290 -4.49 -31.53 -3.11
CA LEU A 290 -5.21 -30.52 -2.35
C LEU A 290 -4.25 -29.37 -2.04
N PHE A 291 -4.55 -28.20 -2.59
CA PHE A 291 -3.87 -26.96 -2.28
C PHE A 291 -4.61 -26.26 -1.14
N VAL A 292 -3.98 -26.20 0.02
CA VAL A 292 -4.57 -25.72 1.27
C VAL A 292 -3.99 -24.36 1.63
N VAL A 293 -4.88 -23.38 1.80
CA VAL A 293 -4.54 -21.97 2.05
C VAL A 293 -5.20 -21.45 3.33
N ASP A 294 -4.63 -20.40 3.94
CA ASP A 294 -5.37 -19.61 4.92
C ASP A 294 -6.42 -18.73 4.23
N ARG A 295 -7.55 -18.51 4.91
CA ARG A 295 -8.62 -17.64 4.42
C ARG A 295 -8.16 -16.19 4.28
N ALA A 296 -7.20 -15.76 5.12
CA ALA A 296 -6.65 -14.41 5.07
C ALA A 296 -5.68 -14.18 3.90
N ASP A 297 -5.03 -15.25 3.42
CA ASP A 297 -3.96 -15.16 2.41
C ASP A 297 -4.44 -15.47 0.99
N PHE A 298 -5.70 -15.87 0.84
CA PHE A 298 -6.26 -16.24 -0.45
C PHE A 298 -6.85 -15.02 -1.17
N ASP A 299 -6.02 -14.38 -1.99
CA ASP A 299 -6.42 -13.21 -2.77
C ASP A 299 -7.17 -13.55 -4.07
N TYR A 300 -7.82 -12.53 -4.63
CA TYR A 300 -8.60 -12.64 -5.88
C TYR A 300 -7.74 -13.07 -7.07
N GLN A 301 -6.46 -12.71 -7.09
CA GLN A 301 -5.56 -13.03 -8.20
C GLN A 301 -5.21 -14.52 -8.21
N THR A 302 -4.77 -15.07 -7.08
CA THR A 302 -4.46 -16.49 -6.90
C THR A 302 -5.67 -17.36 -7.27
N SER A 303 -6.87 -16.96 -6.84
CA SER A 303 -8.12 -17.63 -7.19
C SER A 303 -8.34 -17.77 -8.70
N ARG A 304 -8.07 -16.70 -9.45
CA ARG A 304 -8.26 -16.69 -10.92
C ARG A 304 -7.25 -17.59 -11.63
N GLU A 305 -6.00 -17.58 -11.19
CA GLU A 305 -4.95 -18.42 -11.79
C GLU A 305 -5.24 -19.92 -11.62
N PHE A 306 -5.70 -20.31 -10.42
CA PHE A 306 -6.11 -21.70 -10.17
C PHE A 306 -7.33 -22.09 -11.02
N ASN A 307 -8.37 -21.26 -11.08
CA ASN A 307 -9.56 -21.54 -11.89
C ASN A 307 -9.27 -21.57 -13.39
N TYR A 308 -8.27 -20.82 -13.87
CA TYR A 308 -7.86 -20.93 -15.27
C TYR A 308 -7.19 -22.28 -15.54
N PHE A 309 -6.32 -22.74 -14.65
CA PHE A 309 -5.62 -24.02 -14.82
C PHE A 309 -6.57 -25.22 -14.67
N SER A 310 -7.44 -25.18 -13.67
CA SER A 310 -8.45 -26.20 -13.43
C SER A 310 -9.77 -25.50 -13.15
N PRO A 311 -10.70 -25.46 -14.13
CA PRO A 311 -12.01 -24.86 -13.95
C PRO A 311 -12.68 -25.40 -12.68
N ASP A 312 -13.32 -24.49 -11.95
CA ASP A 312 -14.06 -24.79 -10.72
C ASP A 312 -13.24 -25.49 -9.63
N CYS A 313 -11.91 -25.36 -9.60
CA CYS A 313 -11.10 -25.94 -8.51
C CYS A 313 -11.05 -25.08 -7.25
N VAL A 314 -11.45 -23.81 -7.35
CA VAL A 314 -11.48 -22.86 -6.23
C VAL A 314 -12.91 -22.66 -5.76
N ASP A 315 -13.17 -22.95 -4.49
CA ASP A 315 -14.44 -22.68 -3.83
C ASP A 315 -14.34 -21.43 -2.95
N THR A 316 -14.95 -20.33 -3.43
CA THR A 316 -15.00 -19.01 -2.77
C THR A 316 -16.13 -18.88 -1.75
N THR A 317 -17.00 -19.88 -1.61
CA THR A 317 -18.16 -19.82 -0.70
C THR A 317 -17.77 -20.22 0.72
N ASP A 318 -18.68 -20.15 1.70
CA ASP A 318 -18.46 -20.80 3.01
C ASP A 318 -18.99 -22.25 3.05
N ASN A 319 -19.52 -22.75 1.93
CA ASN A 319 -20.26 -24.00 1.89
C ASN A 319 -19.35 -25.20 1.61
N THR A 320 -19.20 -26.07 2.62
CA THR A 320 -18.42 -27.32 2.50
C THR A 320 -18.98 -28.31 1.48
N ARG A 321 -20.23 -28.16 1.02
CA ARG A 321 -20.85 -29.07 0.06
C ARG A 321 -20.10 -29.14 -1.26
N GLN A 322 -19.67 -27.99 -1.80
CA GLN A 322 -18.95 -27.93 -3.07
C GLN A 322 -17.60 -28.64 -2.97
N LEU A 323 -16.87 -28.43 -1.88
CA LEU A 323 -15.63 -29.17 -1.61
C LEU A 323 -15.86 -30.69 -1.61
N VAL A 324 -16.93 -31.17 -0.95
CA VAL A 324 -17.24 -32.60 -0.91
C VAL A 324 -17.58 -33.14 -2.29
N GLU A 325 -18.33 -32.39 -3.11
CA GLU A 325 -18.64 -32.74 -4.50
C GLU A 325 -17.36 -32.81 -5.37
N GLN A 326 -16.45 -31.84 -5.25
CA GLN A 326 -15.15 -31.85 -5.94
C GLN A 326 -14.25 -33.02 -5.48
N MET A 327 -14.24 -33.30 -4.17
CA MET A 327 -13.49 -34.40 -3.60
C MET A 327 -14.01 -35.75 -4.11
N ALA A 328 -15.33 -35.93 -4.18
CA ALA A 328 -15.93 -37.16 -4.68
C ALA A 328 -15.93 -37.30 -6.22
N GLY A 329 -15.87 -36.18 -6.96
CA GLY A 329 -15.83 -36.15 -8.42
C GLY A 329 -14.45 -36.35 -9.03
N ASP A 330 -14.28 -35.99 -10.30
CA ASP A 330 -13.06 -36.25 -11.08
C ASP A 330 -11.97 -35.17 -10.94
N SER A 331 -12.24 -34.07 -10.23
CA SER A 331 -11.28 -32.98 -10.05
C SER A 331 -9.99 -33.47 -9.39
N ARG A 332 -8.87 -33.39 -10.12
CA ARG A 332 -7.54 -33.81 -9.61
C ARG A 332 -6.84 -32.73 -8.79
N LEU A 333 -7.13 -31.45 -9.05
CA LEU A 333 -6.66 -30.32 -8.26
C LEU A 333 -7.83 -29.67 -7.54
N ILE A 334 -7.68 -29.45 -6.23
CA ILE A 334 -8.71 -28.84 -5.40
C ILE A 334 -8.05 -27.79 -4.51
N VAL A 335 -8.60 -26.58 -4.50
CA VAL A 335 -8.13 -25.47 -3.68
C VAL A 335 -9.14 -25.22 -2.57
N THR A 336 -8.68 -25.26 -1.32
CA THR A 336 -9.58 -25.11 -0.18
C THR A 336 -8.89 -24.56 1.05
N THR A 337 -9.69 -24.19 2.06
CA THR A 337 -9.18 -23.81 3.37
C THR A 337 -9.10 -25.03 4.28
N ILE A 338 -8.17 -24.98 5.24
CA ILE A 338 -8.00 -26.08 6.19
C ILE A 338 -9.26 -26.32 7.04
N GLN A 339 -10.03 -25.27 7.33
CA GLN A 339 -11.28 -25.35 8.10
C GLN A 339 -12.40 -26.07 7.32
N LYS A 340 -12.54 -25.78 6.02
CA LYS A 340 -13.51 -26.47 5.16
C LYS A 340 -13.19 -27.95 5.04
N LEU A 341 -11.92 -28.28 4.80
CA LEU A 341 -11.47 -29.67 4.72
C LEU A 341 -11.75 -30.44 6.00
N ASN A 342 -11.46 -29.85 7.17
CA ASN A 342 -11.76 -30.48 8.46
C ASN A 342 -13.27 -30.66 8.70
N THR A 343 -14.09 -29.74 8.20
CA THR A 343 -15.55 -29.87 8.25
C THR A 343 -16.04 -31.00 7.34
N ALA A 344 -15.42 -31.18 6.17
CA ALA A 344 -15.78 -32.22 5.20
C ALA A 344 -15.56 -33.63 5.78
N ILE A 345 -14.47 -33.85 6.54
CA ILE A 345 -14.13 -35.15 7.12
C ILE A 345 -14.81 -35.43 8.47
N LYS A 346 -15.33 -34.41 9.18
CA LYS A 346 -15.95 -34.58 10.51
C LYS A 346 -17.46 -34.76 10.49
N LYS A 347 -18.18 -34.17 9.53
CA LYS A 347 -19.65 -34.15 9.56
C LYS A 347 -20.23 -35.48 9.03
N PRO A 348 -21.10 -36.19 9.78
CA PRO A 348 -21.66 -37.49 9.37
C PRO A 348 -22.33 -37.48 7.99
N ARG A 349 -23.00 -36.38 7.64
CA ARG A 349 -23.65 -36.22 6.33
C ARG A 349 -22.70 -36.28 5.12
N HIS A 350 -21.39 -36.13 5.33
CA HIS A 350 -20.37 -36.17 4.28
C HIS A 350 -19.55 -37.47 4.30
N GLU A 351 -19.72 -38.30 5.33
CA GLU A 351 -18.91 -39.51 5.56
C GLU A 351 -18.95 -40.46 4.37
N ALA A 352 -20.14 -40.76 3.85
CA ALA A 352 -20.31 -41.66 2.70
C ALA A 352 -19.55 -41.19 1.44
N ALA A 353 -19.46 -39.86 1.21
CA ALA A 353 -18.76 -39.31 0.06
C ALA A 353 -17.24 -39.26 0.24
N MET A 354 -16.77 -39.15 1.49
CA MET A 354 -15.35 -39.00 1.81
C MET A 354 -14.65 -40.34 2.11
N GLU A 355 -15.39 -41.37 2.56
CA GLU A 355 -14.81 -42.65 3.00
C GLU A 355 -14.04 -43.36 1.86
N SER A 356 -14.52 -43.24 0.61
CA SER A 356 -13.85 -43.81 -0.58
C SER A 356 -12.47 -43.20 -0.87
N LEU A 357 -12.19 -42.01 -0.34
CA LEU A 357 -10.95 -41.26 -0.54
C LEU A 357 -9.89 -41.51 0.54
N LYS A 358 -10.29 -42.16 1.64
CA LYS A 358 -9.47 -42.39 2.84
C LYS A 358 -8.13 -43.05 2.54
N ASP A 359 -8.15 -44.10 1.72
CA ASP A 359 -6.98 -44.91 1.35
C ASP A 359 -6.41 -44.58 -0.03
N GLN A 360 -6.86 -43.48 -0.63
CA GLN A 360 -6.34 -42.97 -1.90
C GLN A 360 -5.07 -42.15 -1.69
N ARG A 361 -4.20 -42.10 -2.70
CA ARG A 361 -2.96 -41.34 -2.62
C ARG A 361 -3.22 -39.85 -2.85
N ILE A 362 -3.34 -39.10 -1.76
CA ILE A 362 -3.66 -37.68 -1.79
C ILE A 362 -2.44 -36.86 -1.35
N VAL A 363 -2.06 -35.88 -2.16
CA VAL A 363 -0.94 -34.97 -1.86
C VAL A 363 -1.49 -33.62 -1.41
N PHE A 364 -1.06 -33.16 -0.25
CA PHE A 364 -1.42 -31.86 0.31
C PHE A 364 -0.26 -30.88 0.11
N ILE A 365 -0.56 -29.70 -0.42
CA ILE A 365 0.38 -28.58 -0.47
C ILE A 365 -0.20 -27.45 0.37
N PHE A 366 0.51 -27.05 1.40
CA PHE A 366 0.13 -25.94 2.26
C PHE A 366 1.01 -24.74 1.93
N ASP A 367 0.40 -23.63 1.52
CA ASP A 367 1.09 -22.35 1.32
C ASP A 367 1.03 -21.49 2.59
N GLU A 368 2.07 -20.69 2.82
CA GLU A 368 2.21 -19.80 3.99
C GLU A 368 1.76 -20.44 5.33
N CYS A 369 2.35 -21.59 5.66
CA CYS A 369 1.99 -22.32 6.87
C CYS A 369 2.22 -21.51 8.16
N HIS A 370 1.13 -20.97 8.73
CA HIS A 370 1.14 -20.24 10.00
C HIS A 370 0.90 -21.12 11.23
N ARG A 371 1.41 -20.65 12.38
CA ARG A 371 1.25 -21.26 13.72
C ARG A 371 -0.20 -21.64 14.07
N SER A 372 -1.17 -20.86 13.64
CA SER A 372 -2.61 -21.03 13.95
C SER A 372 -3.25 -22.20 13.22
N GLN A 373 -2.63 -22.71 12.15
CA GLN A 373 -3.21 -23.73 11.27
C GLN A 373 -2.99 -25.17 11.75
N PHE A 374 -2.02 -25.40 12.64
CA PHE A 374 -1.54 -26.76 12.94
C PHE A 374 -1.83 -27.15 14.39
N GLY A 375 -3.12 -27.40 14.64
CA GLY A 375 -3.68 -27.93 15.89
C GLY A 375 -4.47 -29.22 15.68
N GLU A 376 -5.64 -29.35 16.31
CA GLU A 376 -6.51 -30.53 16.20
C GLU A 376 -6.94 -30.82 14.76
N THR A 377 -7.20 -29.78 13.97
CA THR A 377 -7.56 -29.84 12.54
C THR A 377 -6.58 -30.69 11.74
N HIS A 378 -5.28 -30.44 11.88
CA HIS A 378 -4.24 -31.21 11.18
C HIS A 378 -4.20 -32.67 11.65
N LYS A 379 -4.36 -32.92 12.95
CA LYS A 379 -4.45 -34.30 13.48
C LYS A 379 -5.62 -35.06 12.87
N ASN A 380 -6.77 -34.41 12.67
CA ASN A 380 -7.94 -35.05 12.07
C ASN A 380 -7.70 -35.40 10.60
N ILE A 381 -7.09 -34.50 9.83
CA ILE A 381 -6.77 -34.73 8.42
C ILE A 381 -5.79 -35.90 8.27
N VAL A 382 -4.69 -35.90 9.05
CA VAL A 382 -3.70 -37.00 9.04
C VAL A 382 -4.32 -38.32 9.48
N LYS A 383 -5.24 -38.29 10.46
CA LYS A 383 -5.93 -39.49 10.93
C LYS A 383 -6.93 -40.04 9.89
N PHE A 384 -7.57 -39.16 9.13
CA PHE A 384 -8.55 -39.54 8.12
C PHE A 384 -7.86 -40.12 6.87
N PHE A 385 -6.91 -39.41 6.27
CA PHE A 385 -6.27 -39.84 5.03
C PHE A 385 -5.02 -40.70 5.31
N THR A 386 -5.13 -42.01 5.15
CA THR A 386 -4.09 -42.98 5.56
C THR A 386 -2.86 -42.99 4.64
N LYS A 387 -3.03 -42.58 3.37
CA LYS A 387 -1.96 -42.45 2.38
C LYS A 387 -1.68 -40.99 1.97
N ALA A 388 -1.95 -40.06 2.88
CA ALA A 388 -1.64 -38.66 2.68
C ALA A 388 -0.13 -38.40 2.66
N GLN A 389 0.31 -37.54 1.74
CA GLN A 389 1.65 -36.98 1.73
C GLN A 389 1.53 -35.46 1.80
N MET A 390 2.28 -34.82 2.70
CA MET A 390 2.08 -33.41 3.03
C MET A 390 3.35 -32.59 2.79
N PHE A 391 3.18 -31.48 2.07
CA PHE A 391 4.23 -30.52 1.75
C PHE A 391 3.85 -29.12 2.21
N SER A 392 4.78 -28.42 2.85
CA SER A 392 4.56 -27.06 3.36
C SER A 392 5.57 -26.08 2.80
N PHE A 393 5.11 -24.88 2.45
CA PHE A 393 5.95 -23.73 2.17
C PHE A 393 5.88 -22.75 3.35
N THR A 394 7.04 -22.33 3.87
CA THR A 394 7.08 -21.36 4.97
C THR A 394 8.31 -20.46 4.91
N GLY A 395 8.12 -19.17 5.22
CA GLY A 395 9.22 -18.23 5.45
C GLY A 395 9.75 -18.23 6.88
N THR A 396 8.97 -18.80 7.82
CA THR A 396 9.24 -18.74 9.26
C THR A 396 9.09 -20.12 9.90
N PRO A 397 9.99 -21.07 9.58
CA PRO A 397 9.94 -22.39 10.18
C PRO A 397 10.04 -22.31 11.72
N ILE A 398 9.33 -23.22 12.37
CA ILE A 398 9.33 -23.38 13.81
C ILE A 398 10.40 -24.40 14.16
N PHE A 399 11.42 -23.96 14.88
CA PHE A 399 12.49 -24.74 15.47
C PHE A 399 12.21 -24.97 16.97
N ALA A 400 13.02 -25.82 17.61
CA ALA A 400 12.89 -26.07 19.05
C ALA A 400 13.02 -24.77 19.88
N ASP A 401 13.84 -23.82 19.42
CA ASP A 401 14.17 -22.58 20.13
C ASP A 401 13.05 -21.53 20.09
N ASN A 402 12.24 -21.48 19.02
CA ASN A 402 11.13 -20.53 18.85
C ASN A 402 9.74 -21.18 19.03
N ALA A 403 9.69 -22.46 19.41
CA ALA A 403 8.44 -23.17 19.66
C ALA A 403 7.78 -22.69 20.96
N ALA A 404 6.70 -21.92 20.82
CA ALA A 404 5.81 -21.58 21.94
C ALA A 404 5.02 -22.82 22.41
N SER A 405 4.96 -23.05 23.72
CA SER A 405 4.12 -24.11 24.30
C SER A 405 2.64 -23.75 24.18
N ASN A 406 1.84 -24.65 23.60
CA ASN A 406 0.38 -24.57 23.64
C ASN A 406 -0.21 -25.82 24.34
N GLN A 407 -1.54 -25.89 24.45
CA GLN A 407 -2.27 -27.00 25.10
C GLN A 407 -2.01 -28.39 24.47
N HIS A 408 -1.28 -28.45 23.36
CA HIS A 408 -0.93 -29.68 22.65
C HIS A 408 0.59 -29.94 22.54
N GLY A 409 1.40 -29.20 23.31
CA GLY A 409 2.87 -29.34 23.38
C GLY A 409 3.64 -28.40 22.43
N LYS A 410 4.97 -28.43 22.51
CA LYS A 410 5.85 -27.77 21.53
C LYS A 410 5.91 -28.63 20.27
N ARG A 411 5.63 -28.05 19.10
CA ARG A 411 5.75 -28.72 17.80
C ARG A 411 6.59 -27.88 16.86
N THR A 412 7.54 -28.51 16.20
CA THR A 412 8.39 -27.88 15.18
C THR A 412 7.82 -28.13 13.79
N THR A 413 8.25 -27.35 12.80
CA THR A 413 7.92 -27.61 11.39
C THR A 413 8.42 -28.99 10.97
N LYS A 414 9.57 -29.42 11.51
CA LYS A 414 10.14 -30.75 11.29
C LYS A 414 9.25 -31.87 11.87
N ASP A 415 8.61 -31.66 13.01
CA ASP A 415 7.69 -32.67 13.58
C ASP A 415 6.43 -32.86 12.73
N LEU A 416 5.99 -31.80 12.06
CA LEU A 416 4.78 -31.81 11.23
C LEU A 416 5.05 -32.34 9.81
N PHE A 417 6.11 -31.83 9.18
CA PHE A 417 6.39 -32.03 7.76
C PHE A 417 7.68 -32.82 7.49
N GLN A 418 8.38 -33.28 8.53
CA GLN A 418 9.62 -34.04 8.41
C GLN A 418 10.79 -33.20 7.85
N GLU A 419 11.37 -33.59 6.72
CA GLU A 419 12.65 -33.04 6.26
C GLU A 419 12.48 -31.72 5.49
N CYS A 420 13.43 -30.80 5.67
CA CYS A 420 13.55 -29.62 4.82
C CYS A 420 14.10 -30.08 3.46
N LEU A 421 13.32 -29.95 2.40
CA LEU A 421 13.72 -30.42 1.06
C LEU A 421 14.60 -29.40 0.34
N HIS A 422 14.35 -28.12 0.56
CA HIS A 422 15.12 -27.02 -0.02
C HIS A 422 14.99 -25.78 0.86
N LYS A 423 16.06 -24.96 0.90
CA LYS A 423 16.08 -23.69 1.63
C LYS A 423 16.59 -22.53 0.77
N TYR A 424 15.94 -21.37 0.89
CA TYR A 424 16.34 -20.10 0.29
C TYR A 424 16.00 -18.98 1.29
N VAL A 425 17.01 -18.61 2.07
CA VAL A 425 16.85 -17.71 3.23
C VAL A 425 17.03 -16.24 2.85
N ILE A 426 16.70 -15.33 3.77
CA ILE A 426 16.74 -13.89 3.51
C ILE A 426 18.13 -13.37 3.08
N THR A 427 19.22 -13.99 3.58
CA THR A 427 20.58 -13.63 3.18
C THR A 427 20.83 -13.92 1.71
N ASN A 428 20.34 -15.05 1.19
CA ASN A 428 20.42 -15.40 -0.23
C ASN A 428 19.59 -14.41 -1.04
N ALA A 429 18.35 -14.15 -0.60
CA ALA A 429 17.43 -13.25 -1.30
C ALA A 429 17.94 -11.81 -1.43
N ILE A 430 18.64 -11.31 -0.42
CA ILE A 430 19.29 -10.00 -0.45
C ILE A 430 20.54 -10.03 -1.34
N ALA A 431 21.36 -11.10 -1.25
CA ALA A 431 22.57 -11.23 -2.06
C ALA A 431 22.25 -11.29 -3.57
N ASP A 432 21.15 -11.96 -3.93
CA ASP A 432 20.70 -12.11 -5.31
C ASP A 432 19.87 -10.91 -5.81
N GLU A 433 19.74 -9.85 -5.01
CA GLU A 433 18.90 -8.66 -5.29
C GLU A 433 17.42 -8.97 -5.55
N ASN A 434 16.95 -10.15 -5.09
CA ASN A 434 15.57 -10.60 -5.22
C ASN A 434 14.66 -10.00 -4.14
N VAL A 435 15.22 -9.53 -3.01
CA VAL A 435 14.53 -8.87 -1.89
C VAL A 435 15.36 -7.66 -1.42
N LEU A 436 14.68 -6.58 -1.01
CA LEU A 436 15.34 -5.35 -0.54
C LEU A 436 15.95 -5.50 0.86
N LYS A 437 17.03 -4.75 1.12
CA LYS A 437 17.64 -4.62 2.45
C LYS A 437 16.74 -3.78 3.37
N PHE A 438 16.80 -4.05 4.67
CA PHE A 438 16.16 -3.19 5.67
C PHE A 438 17.05 -2.00 6.02
N SER A 439 16.53 -0.77 5.91
CA SER A 439 17.07 0.37 6.64
C SER A 439 16.38 0.42 8.00
N VAL A 440 17.04 -0.09 9.03
CA VAL A 440 16.50 -0.05 10.40
C VAL A 440 17.06 1.18 11.08
N GLU A 441 16.28 2.25 11.03
CA GLU A 441 16.57 3.48 11.77
C GLU A 441 15.83 3.47 13.09
N TYR A 442 16.58 3.65 14.18
CA TYR A 442 16.00 3.79 15.51
C TYR A 442 15.63 5.27 15.73
N CYS A 443 14.47 5.67 15.21
CA CYS A 443 13.98 7.07 15.25
C CYS A 443 13.52 7.55 16.64
N TYR A 444 14.00 6.93 17.72
CA TYR A 444 13.57 7.24 19.09
C TYR A 444 13.77 8.72 19.44
N LYS A 445 14.93 9.28 19.07
CA LYS A 445 15.25 10.69 19.33
C LYS A 445 14.42 11.63 18.45
N ASP A 446 14.16 11.24 17.21
CA ASP A 446 13.40 12.04 16.25
C ASP A 446 11.93 12.15 16.64
N ILE A 447 11.27 11.00 16.90
CA ILE A 447 9.88 10.96 17.37
C ILE A 447 9.73 11.68 18.72
N SER A 448 10.68 11.51 19.64
CA SER A 448 10.68 12.25 20.91
C SER A 448 10.76 13.76 20.70
N LYS A 449 11.58 14.20 19.74
CA LYS A 449 11.76 15.62 19.41
C LYS A 449 10.50 16.18 18.76
N ARG A 450 9.93 15.49 17.77
CA ARG A 450 8.67 15.87 17.12
C ARG A 450 7.52 16.03 18.11
N MET A 451 7.39 15.11 19.06
CA MET A 451 6.37 15.19 20.12
C MET A 451 6.62 16.31 21.13
N LYS A 452 7.89 16.68 21.40
CA LYS A 452 8.24 17.76 22.34
C LYS A 452 8.22 19.15 21.72
N ASP A 453 8.62 19.24 20.47
CA ASP A 453 8.86 20.51 19.77
C ASP A 453 7.67 20.94 18.90
N ARG A 454 6.58 20.14 18.86
CA ARG A 454 5.38 20.34 18.00
C ARG A 454 4.75 21.73 18.03
N ASP A 455 4.97 22.49 19.09
CA ASP A 455 4.36 23.81 19.27
C ASP A 455 5.42 24.92 19.39
N ARG A 456 6.64 24.69 18.89
CA ARG A 456 7.60 25.78 18.67
C ARG A 456 7.14 26.60 17.47
N GLU A 457 7.35 27.92 17.52
CA GLU A 457 6.95 28.84 16.44
C GLU A 457 7.50 28.45 15.05
N ASN A 458 8.67 27.81 15.00
CA ASN A 458 9.32 27.38 13.75
C ASN A 458 9.12 25.88 13.44
N PHE A 459 8.17 25.22 14.11
CA PHE A 459 7.90 23.80 13.89
C PHE A 459 7.18 23.60 12.55
N GLN A 460 7.64 22.64 11.74
CA GLN A 460 7.00 22.34 10.47
C GLN A 460 5.80 21.44 10.70
N ASP A 461 4.62 21.85 10.22
CA ASP A 461 3.38 21.08 10.43
C ASP A 461 3.46 19.67 9.80
N ALA A 462 4.20 19.50 8.71
CA ALA A 462 4.50 18.19 8.12
C ALA A 462 5.24 17.22 9.05
N GLU A 463 5.95 17.74 10.07
CA GLU A 463 6.64 16.95 11.09
C GLU A 463 5.77 16.73 12.34
N ARG A 464 4.55 17.26 12.39
CA ARG A 464 3.66 17.14 13.56
C ARG A 464 3.21 15.70 13.78
N ALA A 465 3.06 15.35 15.05
CA ALA A 465 2.49 14.07 15.47
C ALA A 465 1.40 14.35 16.51
N ASP A 466 0.14 14.16 16.10
CA ASP A 466 -1.02 14.34 16.97
C ASP A 466 -1.39 13.05 17.71
N ILE A 467 -1.20 11.89 17.07
CA ILE A 467 -1.43 10.57 17.66
C ILE A 467 -0.15 9.73 17.53
N LEU A 468 0.26 9.10 18.64
CA LEU A 468 1.39 8.18 18.67
C LEU A 468 0.93 6.79 19.11
N LEU A 469 0.98 5.82 18.20
CA LEU A 469 0.67 4.42 18.51
C LEU A 469 1.88 3.75 19.16
N VAL A 470 1.70 3.20 20.36
CA VAL A 470 2.79 2.60 21.14
C VAL A 470 2.41 1.24 21.70
N VAL A 471 3.39 0.32 21.79
CA VAL A 471 3.21 -0.96 22.49
C VAL A 471 3.66 -0.85 23.94
N ASN A 472 4.93 -0.49 24.17
CA ASN A 472 5.54 -0.31 25.49
C ASN A 472 6.45 0.94 25.57
N MET A 473 6.96 1.42 24.44
CA MET A 473 7.81 2.62 24.40
C MET A 473 6.99 3.86 24.76
N PHE A 474 7.65 4.86 25.36
CA PHE A 474 7.04 6.12 25.80
C PHE A 474 6.00 6.01 26.93
N LEU A 475 5.67 4.80 27.40
CA LEU A 475 4.85 4.60 28.61
C LEU A 475 5.67 4.79 29.91
N THR A 476 7.00 4.81 29.81
CA THR A 476 7.93 5.07 30.92
C THR A 476 9.00 6.07 30.48
N GLY A 477 9.46 6.92 31.40
CA GLY A 477 10.59 7.85 31.18
C GLY A 477 10.39 8.96 30.13
N PHE A 478 9.27 9.00 29.41
CA PHE A 478 8.97 10.00 28.39
C PHE A 478 8.10 11.13 28.92
N ASP A 479 8.48 12.38 28.66
CA ASP A 479 7.87 13.55 29.27
C ASP A 479 7.49 14.61 28.23
N VAL A 480 6.20 14.92 28.15
CA VAL A 480 5.63 15.94 27.27
C VAL A 480 4.53 16.66 28.05
N LYS A 481 4.76 17.92 28.42
CA LYS A 481 3.80 18.69 29.24
C LYS A 481 2.41 18.78 28.62
N LYS A 482 2.37 18.89 27.28
CA LYS A 482 1.15 19.11 26.51
C LYS A 482 0.35 17.85 26.17
N LEU A 483 0.90 16.65 26.43
CA LEU A 483 0.16 15.41 26.24
C LEU A 483 -0.90 15.30 27.34
N ASN A 484 -2.18 15.32 26.97
CA ASN A 484 -3.31 15.28 27.91
C ASN A 484 -4.11 13.97 27.86
N THR A 485 -4.11 13.23 26.74
CA THR A 485 -4.99 12.07 26.56
C THR A 485 -4.20 10.80 26.26
N LEU A 486 -4.58 9.70 26.92
CA LEU A 486 -4.09 8.34 26.65
C LEU A 486 -5.26 7.42 26.32
N TYR A 487 -5.26 6.87 25.10
CA TYR A 487 -6.17 5.83 24.65
C TYR A 487 -5.58 4.45 24.94
N VAL A 488 -6.34 3.58 25.63
CA VAL A 488 -5.83 2.31 26.15
C VAL A 488 -6.65 1.12 25.64
N ASP A 489 -6.06 0.34 24.75
CA ASP A 489 -6.50 -1.02 24.39
C ASP A 489 -5.44 -2.07 24.83
N LYS A 490 -5.04 -2.00 26.09
CA LYS A 490 -3.99 -2.88 26.66
C LYS A 490 -4.34 -3.25 28.10
N ASN A 491 -4.06 -4.50 28.49
CA ASN A 491 -4.23 -4.97 29.86
C ASN A 491 -3.09 -4.45 30.77
N LEU A 492 -3.14 -3.17 31.14
CA LEU A 492 -2.21 -2.54 32.08
C LEU A 492 -2.47 -3.02 33.52
N LYS A 493 -1.40 -3.17 34.32
CA LYS A 493 -1.48 -3.63 35.71
C LYS A 493 -0.43 -2.95 36.60
N TYR A 494 -0.77 -2.76 37.88
CA TYR A 494 0.14 -2.31 38.94
C TYR A 494 0.98 -1.09 38.52
N HIS A 495 2.30 -1.13 38.76
CA HIS A 495 3.22 -0.02 38.47
C HIS A 495 3.20 0.40 36.98
N GLY A 496 3.00 -0.54 36.05
CA GLY A 496 2.94 -0.23 34.62
C GLY A 496 1.68 0.56 34.23
N LEU A 497 0.57 0.39 34.98
CA LEU A 497 -0.63 1.19 34.83
C LEU A 497 -0.39 2.63 35.31
N ILE A 498 0.16 2.81 36.52
CA ILE A 498 0.46 4.13 37.07
C ILE A 498 1.46 4.90 36.20
N GLN A 499 2.51 4.23 35.71
CA GLN A 499 3.52 4.86 34.85
C GLN A 499 2.93 5.37 33.53
N ALA A 500 2.04 4.57 32.92
CA ALA A 500 1.34 4.93 31.70
C ALA A 500 0.36 6.09 31.93
N TYR A 501 -0.46 6.03 32.98
CA TYR A 501 -1.41 7.13 33.30
C TYR A 501 -0.66 8.42 33.62
N SER A 502 0.49 8.33 34.29
CA SER A 502 1.35 9.48 34.59
C SER A 502 2.00 10.12 33.36
N ARG A 503 1.71 9.66 32.14
CA ARG A 503 2.12 10.38 30.92
C ARG A 503 1.24 11.61 30.68
N THR A 504 -0.01 11.61 31.15
CA THR A 504 -0.99 12.67 30.87
C THR A 504 -1.05 13.74 31.96
N ASN A 505 -0.52 13.49 33.15
CA ASN A 505 -0.71 14.34 34.35
C ASN A 505 0.35 15.45 34.54
N ARG A 506 1.04 15.86 33.48
CA ARG A 506 2.00 16.98 33.55
C ARG A 506 1.29 18.32 33.53
N ILE A 507 1.62 19.20 34.48
CA ILE A 507 1.03 20.53 34.64
C ILE A 507 1.37 21.41 33.42
N LEU A 508 0.36 22.09 32.88
CA LEU A 508 0.47 23.02 31.76
C LEU A 508 -0.59 24.12 31.87
N GLY A 509 -0.25 25.23 32.54
CA GLY A 509 -1.14 26.39 32.72
C GLY A 509 -2.49 26.02 33.34
N GLU A 510 -3.44 26.95 33.27
CA GLU A 510 -4.82 26.73 33.75
C GLU A 510 -5.66 25.95 32.73
N LEU A 511 -5.20 25.88 31.48
CA LEU A 511 -5.86 25.17 30.36
C LEU A 511 -5.99 23.66 30.57
N LYS A 512 -5.03 23.04 31.28
CA LYS A 512 -4.97 21.59 31.47
C LYS A 512 -5.31 21.23 32.91
N SER A 513 -6.60 21.04 33.16
CA SER A 513 -7.13 20.69 34.48
C SER A 513 -6.82 19.25 34.91
N GLN A 514 -6.82 18.28 33.98
CA GLN A 514 -6.49 16.88 34.25
C GLN A 514 -5.88 16.13 33.06
N GLY A 515 -5.47 14.89 33.32
CA GLY A 515 -5.09 13.92 32.27
C GLY A 515 -6.24 12.96 31.96
N ASN A 516 -6.60 12.83 30.69
CA ASN A 516 -7.70 11.99 30.23
C ASN A 516 -7.21 10.58 29.92
N ILE A 517 -7.86 9.56 30.50
CA ILE A 517 -7.57 8.15 30.22
C ILE A 517 -8.83 7.51 29.63
N VAL A 518 -8.77 7.11 28.36
CA VAL A 518 -9.89 6.48 27.66
C VAL A 518 -9.59 5.01 27.46
N CYS A 519 -10.31 4.14 28.18
CA CYS A 519 -10.08 2.69 28.17
C CYS A 519 -11.10 1.96 27.28
N PHE A 520 -10.62 1.15 26.35
CA PHE A 520 -11.44 0.24 25.53
C PHE A 520 -11.53 -1.18 26.11
N ARG A 521 -10.90 -1.41 27.27
CA ARG A 521 -10.99 -2.62 28.08
C ARG A 521 -11.43 -2.26 29.48
N ASN A 522 -12.10 -3.19 30.16
CA ASN A 522 -12.39 -3.01 31.58
C ASN A 522 -11.10 -3.10 32.40
N LEU A 523 -10.57 -1.93 32.80
CA LEU A 523 -9.38 -1.80 33.64
C LEU A 523 -9.70 -1.33 35.05
N LYS A 524 -10.99 -1.25 35.43
CA LYS A 524 -11.42 -0.69 36.72
C LYS A 524 -10.76 -1.40 37.90
N ASP A 525 -10.91 -2.72 37.98
CA ASP A 525 -10.31 -3.52 39.06
C ASP A 525 -8.78 -3.38 39.13
N ASN A 526 -8.11 -3.36 37.97
CA ASN A 526 -6.66 -3.19 37.91
C ASN A 526 -6.23 -1.78 38.33
N THR A 527 -7.03 -0.76 38.02
CA THR A 527 -6.81 0.63 38.41
C THR A 527 -6.99 0.79 39.91
N ASP A 528 -8.09 0.28 40.47
CA ASP A 528 -8.36 0.27 41.91
C ASP A 528 -7.23 -0.41 42.69
N GLN A 529 -6.81 -1.60 42.24
CA GLN A 529 -5.70 -2.33 42.85
C GLN A 529 -4.38 -1.56 42.77
N ALA A 530 -4.10 -0.91 41.64
CA ALA A 530 -2.89 -0.12 41.48
C ALA A 530 -2.91 1.11 42.41
N VAL A 531 -4.02 1.83 42.49
CA VAL A 531 -4.16 2.99 43.39
C VAL A 531 -3.97 2.57 44.84
N ILE A 532 -4.70 1.54 45.31
CA ILE A 532 -4.56 1.02 46.69
C ILE A 532 -3.12 0.62 47.03
N LEU A 533 -2.40 0.06 46.06
CA LEU A 533 -1.02 -0.39 46.25
C LEU A 533 -0.01 0.76 46.29
N PHE A 534 -0.32 1.90 45.66
CA PHE A 534 0.61 3.02 45.44
C PHE A 534 0.16 4.35 46.06
N SER A 535 -0.95 4.38 46.82
CA SER A 535 -1.47 5.55 47.54
C SER A 535 -1.90 5.17 48.97
N ASP A 536 -1.96 6.14 49.89
CA ASP A 536 -2.54 5.93 51.23
C ASP A 536 -4.03 5.56 51.15
N THR A 537 -4.54 4.78 52.11
CA THR A 537 -5.91 4.22 52.11
C THR A 537 -7.04 5.27 52.11
N ASN A 538 -6.73 6.55 52.34
CA ASN A 538 -7.66 7.68 52.25
C ASN A 538 -7.57 8.46 50.91
N ALA A 539 -6.72 8.07 49.96
CA ALA A 539 -6.39 8.88 48.78
C ALA A 539 -7.26 8.64 47.53
N LYS A 540 -8.29 7.78 47.58
CA LYS A 540 -9.14 7.51 46.41
C LYS A 540 -9.91 8.75 45.94
N GLU A 541 -10.35 9.60 46.87
CA GLU A 541 -11.09 10.83 46.58
C GLU A 541 -10.17 11.96 46.05
N GLU A 542 -8.85 11.87 46.24
CA GLU A 542 -7.89 12.89 45.78
C GLU A 542 -7.29 12.59 44.38
N ILE A 543 -7.34 11.34 43.92
CA ILE A 543 -6.66 10.90 42.68
C ILE A 543 -7.57 10.98 41.44
N PHE A 544 -8.88 10.85 41.63
CA PHE A 544 -9.86 10.89 40.54
C PHE A 544 -10.66 12.19 40.58
N ILE A 545 -11.04 12.67 39.40
CA ILE A 545 -12.03 13.75 39.30
C ILE A 545 -13.41 13.22 39.69
N GLU A 546 -14.28 14.12 40.14
CA GLU A 546 -15.67 13.78 40.45
C GLU A 546 -16.45 13.40 39.18
N PRO A 547 -17.60 12.71 39.31
CA PRO A 547 -18.48 12.41 38.19
C PRO A 547 -18.98 13.67 37.46
N TYR A 548 -19.46 13.49 36.22
CA TYR A 548 -19.98 14.55 35.37
C TYR A 548 -21.08 15.38 36.09
N GLU A 549 -22.01 14.70 36.77
CA GLU A 549 -23.16 15.32 37.43
C GLU A 549 -22.74 16.34 38.51
N TYR A 550 -21.65 16.06 39.23
CA TYR A 550 -21.12 16.95 40.26
C TYR A 550 -20.71 18.31 39.68
N TYR A 551 -20.05 18.31 38.52
CA TYR A 551 -19.60 19.54 37.87
C TYR A 551 -20.75 20.33 37.25
N ILE A 552 -21.80 19.64 36.77
CA ILE A 552 -23.03 20.29 36.30
C ILE A 552 -23.75 20.99 37.45
N GLU A 553 -23.92 20.33 38.60
CA GLU A 553 -24.50 20.95 39.79
C GLU A 553 -23.70 22.17 40.26
N LYS A 554 -22.37 22.05 40.30
CA LYS A 554 -21.47 23.13 40.69
C LYS A 554 -21.51 24.32 39.72
N PHE A 555 -21.57 24.06 38.41
CA PHE A 555 -21.74 25.12 37.42
C PHE A 555 -23.07 25.85 37.63
N ASN A 556 -24.14 25.10 37.83
CA ASN A 556 -25.49 25.65 38.04
C ASN A 556 -25.60 26.47 39.33
N GLN A 557 -24.90 26.10 40.39
CA GLN A 557 -24.76 26.91 41.61
C GLN A 557 -23.99 28.21 41.31
N GLY A 558 -22.86 28.12 40.60
CA GLY A 558 -22.10 29.31 40.18
C GLY A 558 -22.93 30.28 39.32
N VAL A 559 -23.87 29.77 38.50
CA VAL A 559 -24.78 30.62 37.71
C VAL A 559 -25.74 31.38 38.63
N GLN A 560 -26.19 30.78 39.73
CA GLN A 560 -27.03 31.47 40.72
C GLN A 560 -26.25 32.58 41.41
N GLU A 561 -25.00 32.32 41.79
CA GLU A 561 -24.10 33.32 42.38
C GLU A 561 -23.83 34.48 41.41
N LEU A 562 -23.55 34.18 40.14
CA LEU A 562 -23.34 35.19 39.09
C LEU A 562 -24.59 36.05 38.90
N ARG A 563 -25.78 35.44 38.84
CA ARG A 563 -27.06 36.14 38.65
C ARG A 563 -27.48 36.99 39.85
N ALA A 564 -27.01 36.67 41.04
CA ALA A 564 -27.22 37.49 42.23
C ALA A 564 -26.43 38.82 42.15
N ILE A 565 -25.28 38.82 41.46
CA ILE A 565 -24.45 40.00 41.23
C ILE A 565 -24.96 40.79 40.01
N ALA A 566 -25.19 40.10 38.90
CA ALA A 566 -25.71 40.68 37.65
C ALA A 566 -26.74 39.73 37.04
N THR A 567 -28.03 40.06 37.18
CA THR A 567 -29.13 39.18 36.79
C THR A 567 -29.18 38.91 35.29
N ILE A 568 -28.83 39.92 34.48
CA ILE A 568 -28.60 39.80 33.03
C ILE A 568 -27.24 40.37 32.66
N PRO A 569 -26.63 39.98 31.51
CA PRO A 569 -25.31 40.49 31.08
C PRO A 569 -25.19 42.02 31.09
N ASN A 570 -26.25 42.73 30.71
CA ASN A 570 -26.24 44.19 30.69
C ASN A 570 -26.20 44.86 32.08
N ASP A 571 -26.56 44.14 33.15
CA ASP A 571 -26.46 44.67 34.52
C ASP A 571 -25.00 44.84 34.95
N VAL A 572 -24.06 44.12 34.32
CA VAL A 572 -22.62 44.28 34.56
C VAL A 572 -22.15 45.70 34.24
N ASN A 573 -22.78 46.38 33.26
CA ASN A 573 -22.46 47.77 32.93
C ASN A 573 -22.86 48.76 34.03
N LYS A 574 -23.74 48.35 34.96
CA LYS A 574 -24.25 49.17 36.07
C LYS A 574 -23.42 49.04 37.35
N LEU A 575 -22.41 48.17 37.37
CA LEU A 575 -21.51 47.99 38.51
C LEU A 575 -20.56 49.18 38.62
N ILE A 576 -20.77 50.04 39.62
CA ILE A 576 -20.05 51.32 39.78
C ILE A 576 -18.82 51.15 40.68
N SER A 577 -18.89 50.30 41.70
CA SER A 577 -17.78 50.10 42.62
C SER A 577 -16.77 49.07 42.11
N GLU A 578 -15.49 49.27 42.44
CA GLU A 578 -14.43 48.28 42.12
C GLU A 578 -14.68 46.95 42.83
N GLU A 579 -15.24 46.97 44.04
CA GLU A 579 -15.56 45.76 44.81
C GLU A 579 -16.61 44.88 44.08
N GLU A 580 -17.70 45.48 43.60
CA GLU A 580 -18.74 44.76 42.83
C GLU A 580 -18.18 44.18 41.51
N GLN A 581 -17.29 44.91 40.84
CA GLN A 581 -16.63 44.43 39.62
C GLN A 581 -15.69 43.24 39.92
N VAL A 582 -14.95 43.27 41.02
CA VAL A 582 -14.10 42.16 41.48
C VAL A 582 -14.95 40.93 41.83
N GLU A 583 -16.10 41.12 42.48
CA GLU A 583 -17.02 40.02 42.79
C GLU A 583 -17.57 39.36 41.52
N PHE A 584 -17.97 40.14 40.52
CA PHE A 584 -18.38 39.63 39.22
C PHE A 584 -17.25 38.85 38.54
N VAL A 585 -16.03 39.40 38.49
CA VAL A 585 -14.87 38.75 37.88
C VAL A 585 -14.57 37.41 38.59
N LYS A 586 -14.61 37.36 39.92
CA LYS A 586 -14.41 36.11 40.67
C LYS A 586 -15.50 35.07 40.39
N ALA A 587 -16.77 35.48 40.35
CA ALA A 587 -17.90 34.58 40.08
C ALA A 587 -17.85 34.02 38.66
N PHE A 588 -17.60 34.88 37.66
CA PHE A 588 -17.48 34.44 36.27
C PHE A 588 -16.24 33.57 36.05
N ARG A 589 -15.10 33.89 36.69
CA ARG A 589 -13.90 33.06 36.66
C ARG A 589 -14.13 31.66 37.26
N ASN A 590 -14.93 31.54 38.32
CA ASN A 590 -15.30 30.24 38.84
C ASN A 590 -16.10 29.42 37.82
N LEU A 591 -17.02 30.07 37.09
CA LEU A 591 -17.79 29.43 36.03
C LEU A 591 -16.93 28.95 34.86
N ILE A 592 -15.97 29.76 34.36
CA ILE A 592 -15.11 29.33 33.24
C ILE A 592 -14.23 28.13 33.62
N ARG A 593 -13.75 28.07 34.88
CA ARG A 593 -12.96 26.93 35.40
C ARG A 593 -13.79 25.65 35.44
N VAL A 594 -15.01 25.72 36.00
CA VAL A 594 -15.90 24.55 36.05
C VAL A 594 -16.30 24.12 34.64
N LEU A 595 -16.60 25.06 33.74
CA LEU A 595 -16.92 24.77 32.34
C LEU A 595 -15.76 24.07 31.60
N ASN A 596 -14.51 24.49 31.85
CA ASN A 596 -13.33 23.87 31.24
C ASN A 596 -13.20 22.38 31.63
N VAL A 597 -13.48 22.05 32.90
CA VAL A 597 -13.52 20.66 33.37
C VAL A 597 -14.69 19.91 32.75
N SER A 598 -15.90 20.49 32.73
CA SER A 598 -17.10 19.86 32.16
C SER A 598 -16.94 19.54 30.67
N LYS A 599 -16.33 20.44 29.87
CA LYS A 599 -16.07 20.22 28.43
C LYS A 599 -15.13 19.05 28.12
N SER A 600 -14.44 18.49 29.11
CA SER A 600 -13.57 17.33 28.93
C SER A 600 -14.31 15.99 28.90
N PHE A 601 -15.56 15.96 29.40
CA PHE A 601 -16.39 14.76 29.40
C PHE A 601 -17.02 14.55 28.02
N THR A 602 -17.08 13.30 27.58
CA THR A 602 -17.62 12.93 26.26
C THR A 602 -19.12 13.20 26.12
N GLU A 603 -19.83 13.29 27.24
CA GLU A 603 -21.28 13.47 27.32
C GLU A 603 -21.71 14.93 27.59
N PHE A 604 -20.75 15.87 27.63
CA PHE A 604 -21.05 17.28 27.91
C PHE A 604 -21.98 17.91 26.88
N SER A 605 -22.99 18.62 27.37
CA SER A 605 -23.88 19.45 26.56
C SER A 605 -24.26 20.72 27.31
N PHE A 606 -24.32 21.87 26.61
CA PHE A 606 -24.84 23.12 27.17
C PHE A 606 -26.32 23.04 27.57
N SER A 607 -27.07 22.08 27.04
CA SER A 607 -28.47 21.83 27.44
C SER A 607 -28.63 21.45 28.91
N ASP A 608 -27.57 20.95 29.54
CA ASP A 608 -27.59 20.45 30.92
C ASP A 608 -27.31 21.60 31.93
N LEU A 609 -27.00 22.80 31.43
CA LEU A 609 -26.65 23.97 32.21
C LEU A 609 -27.84 24.94 32.33
N ASN A 610 -27.93 25.64 33.47
CA ASN A 610 -28.93 26.68 33.75
C ASN A 610 -28.60 28.05 33.11
N LEU A 611 -27.64 28.04 32.17
CA LEU A 611 -27.17 29.18 31.40
C LEU A 611 -26.88 28.69 29.98
N ASP A 612 -27.59 29.22 29.00
CA ASP A 612 -27.35 28.90 27.59
C ASP A 612 -26.04 29.52 27.09
N GLU A 613 -25.54 28.96 25.99
CA GLU A 613 -24.26 29.33 25.39
C GLU A 613 -24.20 30.82 24.99
N GLN A 614 -25.27 31.35 24.41
CA GLN A 614 -25.35 32.75 24.00
C GLN A 614 -25.25 33.69 25.21
N THR A 615 -26.02 33.43 26.26
CA THR A 615 -25.99 34.25 27.48
C THR A 615 -24.63 34.13 28.19
N PHE A 616 -24.01 32.95 28.18
CA PHE A 616 -22.65 32.77 28.68
C PHE A 616 -21.63 33.63 27.92
N ASP A 617 -21.72 33.68 26.58
CA ASP A 617 -20.86 34.50 25.75
C ASP A 617 -21.10 36.01 25.94
N ASP A 618 -22.33 36.41 26.24
CA ASP A 618 -22.65 37.79 26.57
C ASP A 618 -22.00 38.21 27.90
N TYR A 619 -22.02 37.34 28.93
CA TYR A 619 -21.28 37.56 30.17
C TYR A 619 -19.75 37.52 29.96
N LYS A 620 -19.24 36.63 29.09
CA LYS A 620 -17.83 36.57 28.67
C LYS A 620 -17.39 37.89 28.04
N SER A 621 -18.23 38.47 27.20
CA SER A 621 -17.97 39.78 26.59
C SER A 621 -17.85 40.87 27.66
N LYS A 622 -18.75 40.88 28.65
CA LYS A 622 -18.69 41.84 29.77
C LYS A 622 -17.49 41.63 30.69
N TYR A 623 -17.07 40.39 30.89
CA TYR A 623 -15.85 40.05 31.60
C TYR A 623 -14.60 40.61 30.89
N LEU A 624 -14.54 40.50 29.56
CA LEU A 624 -13.47 41.09 28.75
C LEU A 624 -13.54 42.64 28.73
N ASP A 625 -14.75 43.23 28.69
CA ASP A 625 -14.93 44.68 28.79
C ASP A 625 -14.32 45.25 30.09
N ILE A 626 -14.51 44.56 31.22
CA ILE A 626 -13.91 44.95 32.50
C ILE A 626 -12.39 44.86 32.42
N TYR A 627 -11.84 43.76 31.89
CA TYR A 627 -10.39 43.58 31.71
C TYR A 627 -9.77 44.71 30.87
N GLU A 628 -10.38 45.08 29.74
CA GLU A 628 -9.88 46.16 28.87
C GLU A 628 -9.91 47.53 29.55
N ARG A 629 -10.95 47.81 30.36
CA ARG A 629 -11.06 49.06 31.12
C ARG A 629 -10.01 49.18 32.24
N THR A 630 -9.54 48.03 32.74
CA THR A 630 -8.52 47.94 33.81
C THR A 630 -7.09 47.89 33.28
N LYS A 631 -6.87 47.97 31.96
CA LYS A 631 -5.51 48.08 31.41
C LYS A 631 -4.89 49.44 31.75
N PRO A 632 -3.58 49.49 32.09
CA PRO A 632 -2.93 50.72 32.50
C PRO A 632 -2.97 51.78 31.38
N LYS A 633 -3.52 52.96 31.70
CA LYS A 633 -3.39 54.17 30.88
C LYS A 633 -2.15 54.95 31.32
N PRO A 634 -1.39 55.60 30.41
CA PRO A 634 -0.08 56.20 30.73
C PRO A 634 -0.06 57.28 31.82
N ASP A 635 -1.20 57.83 32.26
CA ASP A 635 -1.29 59.05 33.09
C ASP A 635 -2.19 58.94 34.34
N LYS A 636 -2.33 57.76 34.99
CA LYS A 636 -3.07 57.67 36.27
C LYS A 636 -2.30 56.91 37.37
N GLU A 637 -1.89 57.64 38.42
CA GLU A 637 -1.33 57.12 39.67
C GLU A 637 -2.43 56.81 40.71
N LYS A 638 -3.24 55.77 40.50
CA LYS A 638 -4.10 55.22 41.59
C LYS A 638 -4.02 53.70 41.60
N GLU A 639 -3.78 53.13 42.78
CA GLU A 639 -3.95 51.70 43.06
C GLU A 639 -5.44 51.32 42.87
N SER A 640 -5.72 50.43 41.92
CA SER A 640 -7.06 49.89 41.64
C SER A 640 -7.15 48.44 42.12
N LEU A 641 -8.21 48.09 42.86
CA LEU A 641 -8.40 46.74 43.40
C LEU A 641 -8.67 45.69 42.30
N VAL A 642 -9.12 46.14 41.12
CA VAL A 642 -9.43 45.27 39.98
C VAL A 642 -8.15 44.88 39.22
N GLU A 643 -7.10 45.71 39.27
CA GLU A 643 -5.80 45.44 38.64
C GLU A 643 -5.03 44.29 39.31
N GLU A 644 -5.34 43.96 40.56
CA GLU A 644 -4.72 42.84 41.30
C GLU A 644 -5.37 41.47 41.01
N VAL A 645 -6.50 41.42 40.27
CA VAL A 645 -7.23 40.18 40.01
C VAL A 645 -6.70 39.49 38.75
N ASP A 646 -6.32 38.21 38.87
CA ASP A 646 -5.99 37.38 37.71
C ASP A 646 -7.26 36.98 36.93
N PHE A 647 -7.36 37.47 35.69
CA PHE A 647 -8.48 37.24 34.78
C PHE A 647 -8.43 35.88 34.05
N GLU A 648 -7.36 35.08 34.19
CA GLU A 648 -7.24 33.75 33.57
C GLU A 648 -7.63 33.70 32.08
N LEU A 649 -7.19 34.70 31.31
CA LEU A 649 -7.58 34.89 29.90
C LEU A 649 -7.24 33.69 29.00
N GLU A 650 -6.30 32.86 29.44
CA GLU A 650 -5.93 31.58 28.79
C GLU A 650 -7.15 30.65 28.66
N LEU A 651 -8.07 30.62 29.64
CA LEU A 651 -9.29 29.80 29.62
C LEU A 651 -10.34 30.28 28.60
N ILE A 652 -10.19 31.52 28.11
CA ILE A 652 -11.15 32.19 27.22
C ILE A 652 -10.70 32.13 25.75
N HIS A 653 -9.39 32.06 25.49
CA HIS A 653 -8.75 32.14 24.16
C HIS A 653 -8.96 30.90 23.26
N ARG A 654 -9.91 30.01 23.55
CA ARG A 654 -10.04 28.72 22.86
C ARG A 654 -10.81 28.74 21.55
N ASP A 655 -11.19 29.89 21.04
CA ASP A 655 -11.79 30.01 19.72
C ASP A 655 -10.68 30.47 18.77
N GLU A 656 -10.11 29.53 17.99
CA GLU A 656 -9.13 29.84 16.95
C GLU A 656 -9.65 31.03 16.11
N ILE A 657 -8.92 32.15 16.08
CA ILE A 657 -9.26 33.30 15.25
C ILE A 657 -9.10 32.89 13.79
N ASN A 658 -10.18 32.35 13.24
CA ASN A 658 -10.30 31.87 11.87
C ASN A 658 -11.24 32.80 11.09
N VAL A 659 -11.40 32.56 9.79
CA VAL A 659 -12.24 33.41 8.94
C VAL A 659 -13.69 33.47 9.43
N THR A 660 -14.23 32.38 9.99
CA THR A 660 -15.60 32.34 10.56
C THR A 660 -15.75 33.29 11.74
N TYR A 661 -14.81 33.26 12.68
CA TYR A 661 -14.81 34.18 13.83
C TYR A 661 -14.71 35.66 13.42
N ILE A 662 -13.88 35.97 12.41
CA ILE A 662 -13.79 37.32 11.86
C ILE A 662 -15.13 37.76 11.21
N LEU A 663 -15.82 36.84 10.51
CA LEU A 663 -17.12 37.14 9.91
C LEU A 663 -18.22 37.36 10.95
N GLU A 664 -18.17 36.66 12.08
CA GLU A 664 -19.09 36.91 13.21
C GLU A 664 -18.88 38.28 13.85
N LEU A 665 -17.62 38.69 14.05
CA LEU A 665 -17.28 40.04 14.55
C LEU A 665 -17.76 41.13 13.59
N LEU A 666 -17.55 40.94 12.29
CA LEU A 666 -18.09 41.84 11.25
C LEU A 666 -19.63 41.82 11.21
N GLY A 667 -20.24 40.65 11.48
CA GLY A 667 -21.67 40.45 11.67
C GLY A 667 -22.28 41.32 12.78
N LYS A 668 -21.59 41.36 13.92
CA LYS A 668 -21.99 42.17 15.09
C LYS A 668 -21.82 43.67 14.82
N LEU A 669 -20.73 44.06 14.14
CA LEU A 669 -20.45 45.45 13.73
C LEU A 669 -21.56 46.07 12.86
N GLN A 670 -22.25 45.26 12.04
CA GLN A 670 -23.33 45.74 11.15
C GLN A 670 -24.69 45.87 11.88
N ARG A 671 -24.94 45.09 12.93
CA ARG A 671 -26.26 44.98 13.59
C ARG A 671 -26.45 45.95 14.76
N ASP A 672 -25.41 46.67 15.17
CA ASP A 672 -25.42 47.55 16.34
C ASP A 672 -25.88 48.97 15.96
N ASN A 673 -27.21 49.17 15.89
CA ASN A 673 -27.83 50.44 15.47
C ASN A 673 -27.62 51.61 16.44
N ASP A 674 -27.09 51.36 17.64
CA ASP A 674 -26.85 52.35 18.70
C ASP A 674 -25.37 52.79 18.79
N ALA A 675 -24.47 52.22 17.97
CA ALA A 675 -23.04 52.52 18.00
C ALA A 675 -22.70 53.87 17.35
N THR A 676 -21.80 54.65 17.98
CA THR A 676 -21.36 55.92 17.39
C THR A 676 -20.41 55.69 16.21
N GLN A 677 -20.26 56.69 15.34
CA GLN A 677 -19.35 56.61 14.19
C GLN A 677 -17.88 56.42 14.60
N GLU A 678 -17.53 56.82 15.83
CA GLU A 678 -16.23 56.58 16.45
C GLU A 678 -16.08 55.12 16.91
N ASP A 679 -17.12 54.52 17.49
CA ASP A 679 -17.13 53.10 17.90
C ASP A 679 -16.95 52.16 16.70
N TYR A 680 -17.61 52.46 15.58
CA TYR A 680 -17.45 51.70 14.33
C TYR A 680 -16.01 51.72 13.83
N GLN A 681 -15.34 52.88 13.86
CA GLN A 681 -13.95 52.99 13.43
C GLN A 681 -13.00 52.28 14.38
N ASN A 682 -13.25 52.33 15.69
CA ASN A 682 -12.44 51.64 16.71
C ASN A 682 -12.59 50.11 16.59
N GLN A 683 -13.81 49.59 16.43
CA GLN A 683 -14.06 48.16 16.24
C GLN A 683 -13.50 47.66 14.90
N LYS A 684 -13.61 48.45 13.82
CA LYS A 684 -12.98 48.15 12.53
C LYS A 684 -11.44 48.09 12.67
N ALA A 685 -10.83 49.04 13.37
CA ALA A 685 -9.38 49.06 13.59
C ALA A 685 -8.92 47.84 14.41
N TYR A 686 -9.70 47.44 15.42
CA TYR A 686 -9.45 46.24 16.22
C TYR A 686 -9.50 44.94 15.39
N ILE A 687 -10.51 44.78 14.51
CA ILE A 687 -10.61 43.61 13.63
C ILE A 687 -9.40 43.55 12.67
N LEU A 688 -8.98 44.68 12.12
CA LEU A 688 -7.78 44.76 11.26
C LEU A 688 -6.49 44.43 12.02
N GLU A 689 -6.39 44.85 13.28
CA GLU A 689 -5.26 44.53 14.15
C GLU A 689 -5.18 43.03 14.47
N ILE A 690 -6.32 42.40 14.75
CA ILE A 690 -6.43 40.94 14.95
C ILE A 690 -5.98 40.18 13.70
N ILE A 691 -6.49 40.56 12.53
CA ILE A 691 -6.11 39.95 11.23
C ILE A 691 -4.59 40.08 11.00
N GLY A 692 -3.97 41.18 11.44
CA GLY A 692 -2.53 41.43 11.30
C GLY A 692 -1.64 40.63 12.25
N LYS A 693 -2.14 40.28 13.45
CA LYS A 693 -1.39 39.53 14.47
C LYS A 693 -1.39 38.02 14.24
N GLU A 694 -2.43 37.49 13.60
CA GLU A 694 -2.58 36.05 13.39
C GLU A 694 -1.82 35.51 12.18
N ALA A 695 -0.96 34.52 12.41
CA ALA A 695 -0.10 33.95 11.37
C ALA A 695 -0.90 33.24 10.26
N GLN A 696 -2.05 32.63 10.61
CA GLN A 696 -2.91 31.88 9.68
C GLN A 696 -3.77 32.78 8.78
N LEU A 697 -4.04 34.02 9.18
CA LEU A 697 -4.86 34.98 8.43
C LEU A 697 -4.03 35.89 7.51
N ARG A 698 -2.70 35.90 7.66
CA ARG A 698 -1.78 36.75 6.89
C ARG A 698 -1.88 36.57 5.37
N SER A 699 -2.06 35.34 4.88
CA SER A 699 -2.20 35.06 3.42
C SER A 699 -3.53 35.54 2.84
N LYS A 700 -4.51 35.83 3.70
CA LYS A 700 -5.89 36.24 3.36
C LYS A 700 -6.18 37.70 3.71
N ARG A 701 -5.23 38.37 4.36
CA ARG A 701 -5.31 39.76 4.82
C ARG A 701 -5.85 40.69 3.74
N ASP A 702 -5.21 40.69 2.56
CA ASP A 702 -5.61 41.57 1.46
C ASP A 702 -7.07 41.35 1.01
N LEU A 703 -7.58 40.11 1.08
CA LEU A 703 -8.95 39.79 0.71
C LEU A 703 -9.95 40.24 1.78
N LEU A 704 -9.60 40.05 3.07
CA LEU A 704 -10.42 40.48 4.19
C LEU A 704 -10.47 42.01 4.28
N GLU A 705 -9.33 42.68 4.12
CA GLU A 705 -9.25 44.15 4.03
C GLU A 705 -10.10 44.67 2.87
N LYS A 706 -9.95 44.09 1.68
CA LYS A 706 -10.74 44.46 0.49
C LYS A 706 -12.24 44.24 0.71
N PHE A 707 -12.65 43.14 1.35
CA PHE A 707 -14.06 42.90 1.70
C PHE A 707 -14.61 43.96 2.67
N ILE A 708 -13.83 44.29 3.71
CA ILE A 708 -14.18 45.28 4.72
C ILE A 708 -14.28 46.70 4.13
N GLU A 709 -13.49 47.01 3.11
CA GLU A 709 -13.48 48.34 2.50
C GLU A 709 -14.51 48.49 1.38
N GLU A 710 -14.64 47.49 0.50
CA GLU A 710 -15.42 47.63 -0.74
C GLU A 710 -16.85 47.07 -0.63
N ARG A 711 -17.09 46.06 0.22
CA ARG A 711 -18.39 45.36 0.28
C ARG A 711 -19.17 45.67 1.54
N MET A 712 -18.53 45.70 2.71
CA MET A 712 -19.18 46.00 3.99
C MET A 712 -20.03 47.28 4.00
N PRO A 713 -19.65 48.41 3.37
CA PRO A 713 -20.48 49.61 3.34
C PRO A 713 -21.79 49.49 2.55
N SER A 714 -21.93 48.44 1.75
CA SER A 714 -23.03 48.21 0.81
C SER A 714 -23.89 46.98 1.14
N ILE A 715 -23.67 46.36 2.30
CA ILE A 715 -24.45 45.19 2.75
C ILE A 715 -25.74 45.70 3.40
N GLU A 716 -26.88 45.24 2.90
CA GLU A 716 -28.18 45.59 3.48
C GLU A 716 -28.37 44.88 4.83
N PRO A 717 -29.12 45.46 5.80
CA PRO A 717 -29.29 44.90 7.14
C PRO A 717 -29.91 43.49 7.18
N GLU A 718 -30.59 43.10 6.10
CA GLU A 718 -31.30 41.83 5.92
C GLU A 718 -30.39 40.72 5.34
N GLU A 719 -29.22 41.07 4.79
CA GLU A 719 -28.30 40.14 4.15
C GLU A 719 -27.37 39.46 5.17
N LYS A 720 -27.16 38.15 5.04
CA LYS A 720 -26.22 37.41 5.88
C LYS A 720 -24.79 37.65 5.40
N ILE A 721 -23.96 38.28 6.23
CA ILE A 721 -22.53 38.56 5.94
C ILE A 721 -21.76 37.32 5.46
N GLY A 722 -22.01 36.13 6.03
CA GLY A 722 -21.38 34.89 5.58
C GLY A 722 -21.67 34.55 4.11
N THR A 723 -22.92 34.77 3.66
CA THR A 723 -23.34 34.55 2.26
C THR A 723 -22.69 35.59 1.33
N VAL A 724 -22.74 36.87 1.71
CA VAL A 724 -22.16 37.97 0.93
C VAL A 724 -20.63 37.81 0.81
N PHE A 725 -19.97 37.35 1.87
CA PHE A 725 -18.55 37.03 1.85
C PHE A 725 -18.24 35.85 0.93
N LYS A 726 -19.02 34.77 0.97
CA LYS A 726 -18.85 33.60 0.08
C LYS A 726 -19.00 33.99 -1.40
N GLU A 727 -19.94 34.86 -1.71
CA GLU A 727 -20.12 35.41 -3.06
C GLU A 727 -18.93 36.26 -3.50
N PHE A 728 -18.50 37.21 -2.65
CA PHE A 728 -17.31 38.03 -2.91
C PHE A 728 -16.05 37.17 -3.09
N TRP A 729 -15.87 36.17 -2.23
CA TRP A 729 -14.75 35.24 -2.29
C TRP A 729 -14.71 34.46 -3.60
N ASN A 730 -15.85 33.94 -4.04
CA ASN A 730 -15.96 33.24 -5.32
C ASN A 730 -15.73 34.17 -6.51
N GLN A 731 -16.22 35.41 -6.45
CA GLN A 731 -15.97 36.41 -7.49
C GLN A 731 -14.46 36.74 -7.62
N GLU A 732 -13.77 36.99 -6.51
CA GLU A 732 -12.33 37.25 -6.50
C GLU A 732 -11.52 36.04 -6.97
N ARG A 733 -11.94 34.82 -6.61
CA ARG A 733 -11.33 33.57 -7.07
C ARG A 733 -11.45 33.42 -8.60
N ILE A 734 -12.66 33.62 -9.14
CA ILE A 734 -12.90 33.57 -10.60
C ILE A 734 -12.07 34.64 -11.31
N ALA A 735 -12.05 35.87 -10.77
CA ALA A 735 -11.26 36.96 -11.33
C ALA A 735 -9.74 36.69 -11.28
N ALA A 736 -9.24 36.01 -10.25
CA ALA A 736 -7.83 35.61 -10.14
C ALA A 736 -7.47 34.54 -11.18
N ILE A 737 -8.33 33.54 -11.38
CA ILE A 737 -8.16 32.49 -12.41
C ILE A 737 -8.23 33.11 -13.81
N GLN A 738 -9.16 34.03 -14.07
CA GLN A 738 -9.26 34.74 -15.35
C GLN A 738 -8.03 35.62 -15.62
N ARG A 739 -7.50 36.31 -14.61
CA ARG A 739 -6.24 37.06 -14.71
C ARG A 739 -5.08 36.15 -15.08
N LEU A 740 -4.92 35.01 -14.39
CA LEU A 740 -3.90 34.01 -14.73
C LEU A 740 -4.04 33.52 -16.18
N CYS A 741 -5.26 33.21 -16.63
CA CYS A 741 -5.52 32.74 -17.99
C CYS A 741 -5.21 33.81 -19.04
N THR A 742 -5.51 35.08 -18.75
CA THR A 742 -5.26 36.20 -19.67
C THR A 742 -3.77 36.53 -19.75
N GLU A 743 -3.07 36.59 -18.61
CA GLU A 743 -1.65 36.93 -18.53
C GLU A 743 -0.73 35.87 -19.15
N GLU A 744 -1.05 34.59 -18.95
CA GLU A 744 -0.22 33.47 -19.45
C GLU A 744 -0.82 32.79 -20.70
N ASN A 745 -1.87 33.37 -21.28
CA ASN A 745 -2.58 32.88 -22.47
C ASN A 745 -2.97 31.39 -22.37
N LEU A 746 -3.71 31.05 -21.31
CA LEU A 746 -4.14 29.69 -20.98
C LEU A 746 -5.64 29.48 -21.23
N LYS A 747 -6.03 28.23 -21.43
CA LYS A 747 -7.43 27.77 -21.47
C LYS A 747 -7.96 27.66 -20.04
N ILE A 748 -9.09 28.30 -19.77
CA ILE A 748 -9.68 28.36 -18.43
C ILE A 748 -10.10 26.96 -17.94
N GLU A 749 -10.60 26.10 -18.84
CA GLU A 749 -11.00 24.73 -18.53
C GLU A 749 -9.80 23.88 -18.10
N ALA A 750 -8.65 24.06 -18.75
CA ALA A 750 -7.44 23.33 -18.43
C ALA A 750 -6.83 23.79 -17.09
N VAL A 751 -6.91 25.08 -16.77
CA VAL A 751 -6.47 25.61 -15.47
C VAL A 751 -7.36 25.10 -14.34
N ASN A 752 -8.68 25.10 -14.54
CA ASN A 752 -9.62 24.53 -13.57
C ASN A 752 -9.36 23.03 -13.33
N GLN A 753 -9.07 22.27 -14.39
CA GLN A 753 -8.72 20.86 -14.25
C GLN A 753 -7.39 20.67 -13.50
N MET A 754 -6.37 21.49 -13.77
CA MET A 754 -5.10 21.43 -13.03
C MET A 754 -5.27 21.74 -11.53
N ILE A 755 -6.13 22.69 -11.19
CA ILE A 755 -6.49 22.99 -9.80
C ILE A 755 -7.19 21.77 -9.16
N ALA A 756 -8.16 21.16 -9.86
CA ALA A 756 -8.85 19.96 -9.37
C ALA A 756 -7.91 18.76 -9.16
N ASP A 757 -7.00 18.51 -10.12
CA ASP A 757 -6.02 17.43 -10.05
C ASP A 757 -5.02 17.64 -8.90
N TYR A 758 -4.60 18.89 -8.68
CA TYR A 758 -3.74 19.24 -7.56
C TYR A 758 -4.45 19.02 -6.21
N LYS A 759 -5.70 19.47 -6.08
CA LYS A 759 -6.51 19.24 -4.86
C LYS A 759 -6.69 17.76 -4.54
N PHE A 760 -6.86 16.92 -5.57
CA PHE A 760 -7.05 15.48 -5.37
C PHE A 760 -5.74 14.74 -5.06
N SER A 761 -4.64 15.12 -5.71
CA SER A 761 -3.39 14.33 -5.69
C SER A 761 -2.27 14.92 -4.84
N GLY A 762 -2.36 16.20 -4.47
CA GLY A 762 -1.29 16.97 -3.81
C GLY A 762 -0.02 17.14 -4.65
N LYS A 763 -0.09 16.84 -5.96
CA LYS A 763 1.07 16.87 -6.86
C LYS A 763 0.98 18.02 -7.84
N GLU A 764 2.10 18.72 -8.02
CA GLU A 764 2.24 19.75 -9.05
C GLU A 764 1.90 19.19 -10.45
N PRO A 765 1.24 20.00 -11.31
CA PRO A 765 0.89 19.58 -12.65
C PRO A 765 2.15 19.29 -13.47
N LEU A 766 2.10 18.22 -14.27
CA LEU A 766 3.22 17.86 -15.14
C LEU A 766 3.48 18.96 -16.17
N ARG A 767 4.75 19.08 -16.57
CA ARG A 767 5.19 20.07 -17.56
C ARG A 767 4.40 19.99 -18.87
N GLU A 768 4.05 18.80 -19.31
CA GLU A 768 3.24 18.62 -20.52
C GLU A 768 1.80 19.11 -20.34
N THR A 769 1.21 18.91 -19.15
CA THR A 769 -0.14 19.38 -18.81
C THR A 769 -0.23 20.91 -18.89
N VAL A 770 0.73 21.62 -18.28
CA VAL A 770 0.80 23.08 -18.31
C VAL A 770 1.01 23.60 -19.74
N LEU A 771 1.86 22.94 -20.53
CA LEU A 771 2.12 23.36 -21.92
C LEU A 771 0.94 23.09 -22.87
N ASN A 772 0.13 22.07 -22.60
CA ASN A 772 -1.09 21.77 -23.36
C ASN A 772 -2.26 22.71 -22.99
N ALA A 773 -2.18 23.35 -21.82
CA ALA A 773 -3.15 24.35 -21.38
C ALA A 773 -2.98 25.71 -22.09
N CYS A 774 -1.83 25.99 -22.70
CA CYS A 774 -1.62 27.22 -23.49
C CYS A 774 -2.50 27.24 -24.75
N ASN A 775 -3.07 28.40 -25.09
CA ASN A 775 -3.85 28.59 -26.32
C ASN A 775 -2.97 28.46 -27.58
N GLU A 776 -1.70 28.89 -27.47
CA GLU A 776 -0.70 28.75 -28.53
C GLU A 776 0.53 27.99 -28.00
N LYS A 777 1.15 27.15 -28.84
CA LYS A 777 2.32 26.37 -28.43
C LYS A 777 3.54 27.29 -28.23
N PRO A 778 4.07 27.42 -27.01
CA PRO A 778 5.22 28.27 -26.76
C PRO A 778 6.51 27.72 -27.38
N LYS A 779 7.42 28.64 -27.75
CA LYS A 779 8.73 28.32 -28.33
C LYS A 779 9.58 27.52 -27.33
N LEU A 780 10.40 26.59 -27.83
CA LEU A 780 11.19 25.64 -27.01
C LEU A 780 12.01 26.31 -25.88
N LEU A 781 12.55 27.50 -26.13
CA LEU A 781 13.36 28.27 -25.18
C LEU A 781 12.55 28.91 -24.04
N GLU A 782 11.25 29.11 -24.22
CA GLU A 782 10.35 29.79 -23.26
C GLU A 782 9.62 28.81 -22.35
N ARG A 783 9.52 27.53 -22.75
CA ARG A 783 8.74 26.49 -22.07
C ARG A 783 9.11 26.26 -20.61
N LYS A 784 10.39 26.41 -20.24
CA LYS A 784 10.84 26.23 -18.85
C LYS A 784 10.40 27.40 -17.96
N LYS A 785 10.42 28.61 -18.50
CA LYS A 785 10.02 29.84 -17.79
C LYS A 785 8.52 29.91 -17.61
N ILE A 786 7.76 29.60 -18.67
CA ILE A 786 6.30 29.56 -18.63
C ILE A 786 5.82 28.52 -17.61
N PHE A 787 6.37 27.31 -17.63
CA PHE A 787 6.03 26.28 -16.64
C PHE A 787 6.21 26.76 -15.20
N ALA A 788 7.39 27.30 -14.86
CA ALA A 788 7.67 27.75 -13.50
C ALA A 788 6.73 28.89 -13.05
N ARG A 789 6.42 29.86 -13.92
CA ARG A 789 5.51 30.97 -13.60
C ARG A 789 4.07 30.49 -13.43
N VAL A 790 3.58 29.64 -14.33
CA VAL A 790 2.20 29.15 -14.28
C VAL A 790 1.99 28.28 -13.04
N VAL A 791 2.94 27.39 -12.70
CA VAL A 791 2.85 26.58 -11.48
C VAL A 791 2.90 27.46 -10.23
N SER A 792 3.82 28.43 -10.14
CA SER A 792 3.89 29.35 -9.00
C SER A 792 2.57 30.11 -8.81
N LYS A 793 2.06 30.75 -9.87
CA LYS A 793 0.80 31.51 -9.79
C LYS A 793 -0.41 30.62 -9.49
N LEU A 794 -0.41 29.38 -9.99
CA LEU A 794 -1.47 28.40 -9.72
C LEU A 794 -1.46 27.98 -8.24
N LEU A 795 -0.27 27.69 -7.68
CA LEU A 795 -0.13 27.37 -6.25
C LEU A 795 -0.48 28.56 -5.36
N ASP A 796 -0.11 29.78 -5.75
CA ASP A 796 -0.48 31.00 -5.02
C ASP A 796 -2.01 31.18 -4.97
N ILE A 797 -2.72 30.90 -6.07
CA ILE A 797 -4.19 30.93 -6.10
C ILE A 797 -4.78 29.85 -5.19
N ILE A 798 -4.25 28.63 -5.22
CA ILE A 798 -4.74 27.52 -4.38
C ILE A 798 -4.53 27.84 -2.89
N ASN A 799 -3.33 28.24 -2.50
CA ASN A 799 -3.01 28.58 -1.12
C ASN A 799 -3.83 29.76 -0.60
N LYS A 800 -4.17 30.72 -1.47
CA LYS A 800 -4.95 31.91 -1.11
C LYS A 800 -6.44 31.61 -0.96
N PHE A 801 -7.02 30.79 -1.85
CA PHE A 801 -8.47 30.59 -1.94
C PHE A 801 -8.99 29.26 -1.38
N ASP A 802 -8.16 28.22 -1.26
CA ASP A 802 -8.62 26.83 -1.02
C ASP A 802 -8.16 26.21 0.33
N ASP A 803 -7.08 26.68 0.96
CA ASP A 803 -6.48 26.06 2.16
C ASP A 803 -7.25 26.25 3.49
N ALA A 804 -8.39 26.95 3.54
CA ALA A 804 -9.10 27.18 4.82
C ALA A 804 -10.63 27.34 4.76
N LEU A 805 -11.29 27.02 3.65
CA LEU A 805 -12.77 27.11 3.56
C LEU A 805 -13.50 25.89 4.14
N GLY A 806 -12.78 24.86 4.59
CA GLY A 806 -13.37 23.56 4.96
C GLY A 806 -14.49 23.59 6.01
N LYS A 807 -14.60 24.66 6.83
CA LYS A 807 -15.71 24.82 7.80
C LYS A 807 -16.91 25.63 7.28
N LEU A 808 -16.75 26.44 6.23
CA LEU A 808 -17.85 27.24 5.64
C LEU A 808 -18.65 26.47 4.57
N GLU A 809 -18.19 25.28 4.19
CA GLU A 809 -18.90 24.36 3.29
C GLU A 809 -19.82 23.37 4.04
N GLU A 810 -19.68 23.24 5.37
CA GLU A 810 -20.44 22.26 6.18
C GLU A 810 -21.76 22.80 6.78
N GLU A 811 -22.08 24.09 6.62
CA GLU A 811 -23.34 24.69 7.11
C GLU A 811 -24.46 24.80 6.04
N GLU A 812 -24.66 23.75 5.24
CA GLU A 812 -25.91 23.52 4.47
C GLU A 812 -26.71 22.33 4.99
#